data_AF-A0A8T5GIQ0-F1
#
_entry.id   AF-A0A8T5GIQ0-F1
#
_cell.length_a   1.000
_cell.length_b   1.000
_cell.length_c   1.000
_cell.angle_alpha   90.00
_cell.angle_beta   90.00
_cell.angle_gamma   90.00
#
_symmetry.space_group_name_H-M   'P 1'
#
loop_
_entity.id
_entity.type
_entity.pdbx_description
1 polymer ?
#
loop_
_entity_poly.entity_id
_entity_poly.type
_entity_poly.pdbx_seq_one_letter_code
_entity_poly.pdbx_strand_id
1 'polypeptide(L)'
;MFEMPFGTPVDEDIDLTAGTLQPFAHGVISTWVGRRKTPAGHRLVRAGRVVGWLAEGSKYTQKRDLLAGEEAQHALLALESEQKVRFTATEYTIAGLGDVAELIPEAFVHQADRQGLRSMTNFVERLLARDLSKVLNHLVENETVRGAIAIDSGMLIDEAGELPREAESLSAQIHSILSDIRVEDINLGLGLGPSGHWTLHTSDGALLLAQSGEIALAIWTERDANHARLLSSVSLMLEGDVASIGEHGTSLPDGFPLREGRGGPDAILSMLKAGMEEEVTGHIQSGASSKSVSLILSRGVPVALWAPNADDESAAMTMLTEPKRKLQLIRFAAGTVVSSNSGSFETFKLKSFCDQLSTVRTRSEARQASIRASLEEMLGFEAGLEELRLQRGKVNFSTAGMEVGDGLPVMQGEAVAAVDAGLRRKLEAAERSLDEMTKAKAILEGKNKELETKKTAAQIVAREASETRQNHTVALEDAHARLNSLQVDLAESRNQSEDAEHRAERLVRRVNELEHQVSERAAELAKALGDAEASSELKEMIETLALKEAELQANLTEGSKRLNTIRQQSEDEERRLRVLTEQVSTTRERHARSQSDVLTLQEQVHVHQLELDAIKTEESMSKNRMEEDRLRRAEDESRRSNVQAELRELMDERRTLLRELGDMGARRGHAEAELSSLVEKATTLSQAHEEALADIQEAERLRARLAEEPLAQALLDDNNTFEGLGPVLERLEHARELGYSVTMLDRAVERALQVIQSTVDHVAATPRHLLSSEVMTLLERQVPQTAGAVRGLARWSVQQRLEHQLGETVNHVVLDLEHLLEDYDRSITMLRRIRNVLEQIERLGAPSHEVHALMTNCQRPEALPSLAQGTRKLIQVALDDIYLEADQRDAGEAIGLEETARVLEELITQLDASGLTDGIPRGMLWEFQRDGLLPFERESIPSGQRLPVDEDMLVDLEPALLHEEDIDMGQAESSATDNDGWSDLPAPSDSLPATTISQATPQQAKVDLDDERAQLEAELARIDAEWGHRDTTPTATSSPPDAALADLESRLSNVDF
;
A
#
# COMPACT_ATOMS: atom_id res chain seq x y z
N MET A 1 11.29 26.39 28.81
CA MET A 1 11.16 25.87 27.44
C MET A 1 11.22 27.03 26.46
N PHE A 2 11.80 26.86 25.29
CA PHE A 2 11.70 27.83 24.20
C PHE A 2 10.44 27.58 23.37
N GLU A 3 10.07 28.51 22.49
CA GLU A 3 8.98 28.32 21.53
C GLU A 3 9.54 27.71 20.24
N MET A 4 8.74 26.85 19.61
CA MET A 4 9.10 26.24 18.32
C MET A 4 8.74 27.22 17.17
N PRO A 5 9.33 27.05 15.98
CA PRO A 5 9.05 27.94 14.85
C PRO A 5 7.56 28.08 14.53
N PHE A 6 7.18 29.21 13.96
CA PHE A 6 5.79 29.40 13.53
C PHE A 6 5.43 28.43 12.39
N GLY A 7 4.22 27.87 12.43
CA GLY A 7 3.68 26.98 11.41
C GLY A 7 2.17 27.15 11.28
N THR A 8 1.56 26.45 10.33
CA THR A 8 0.10 26.49 10.13
C THR A 8 -0.60 25.88 11.36
N PRO A 9 -1.44 26.63 12.08
CA PRO A 9 -2.13 26.10 13.26
C PRO A 9 -3.11 25.00 12.85
N VAL A 10 -3.15 23.93 13.64
CA VAL A 10 -4.10 22.83 13.43
C VAL A 10 -5.19 22.95 14.49
N ASP A 11 -6.43 23.18 14.03
CA ASP A 11 -7.60 23.40 14.87
C ASP A 11 -8.34 22.10 15.24
N GLU A 12 -7.91 20.96 14.70
CA GLU A 12 -8.49 19.64 14.96
C GLU A 12 -8.11 19.09 16.35
N ASP A 13 -8.96 18.22 16.90
CA ASP A 13 -8.71 17.60 18.21
C ASP A 13 -7.50 16.65 18.15
N ILE A 14 -6.55 16.86 19.06
CA ILE A 14 -5.29 16.13 19.12
C ILE A 14 -5.44 14.93 20.06
N ASP A 15 -5.36 13.72 19.51
CA ASP A 15 -5.31 12.48 20.30
C ASP A 15 -3.87 12.03 20.51
N LEU A 16 -3.41 12.02 21.76
CA LEU A 16 -2.04 11.64 22.15
C LEU A 16 -1.92 10.17 22.61
N THR A 17 -2.96 9.36 22.38
CA THR A 17 -2.87 7.92 22.64
C THR A 17 -1.78 7.27 21.77
N ALA A 18 -1.09 6.27 22.32
CA ALA A 18 0.05 5.65 21.66
C ALA A 18 -0.39 4.87 20.42
N GLY A 19 0.23 5.14 19.26
CA GLY A 19 -0.06 4.48 17.99
C GLY A 19 -1.09 5.21 17.11
N THR A 20 -1.69 6.28 17.60
CA THR A 20 -2.72 7.06 16.91
C THR A 20 -2.07 8.12 16.02
N LEU A 21 -2.53 8.20 14.77
CA LEU A 21 -2.03 9.19 13.81
C LEU A 21 -2.63 10.56 14.11
N GLN A 22 -1.78 11.58 14.04
CA GLN A 22 -2.16 12.98 14.17
C GLN A 22 -2.82 13.48 12.88
N PRO A 23 -3.67 14.51 12.95
CA PRO A 23 -4.40 15.04 11.80
C PRO A 23 -3.51 15.72 10.73
N PHE A 24 -2.22 15.93 11.02
CA PHE A 24 -1.26 16.56 10.12
C PHE A 24 0.00 15.69 9.96
N ALA A 25 0.65 15.80 8.79
CA ALA A 25 1.76 14.91 8.44
C ALA A 25 3.07 15.28 9.16
N HIS A 26 3.45 16.55 9.17
CA HIS A 26 4.74 17.00 9.70
C HIS A 26 4.55 18.23 10.58
N GLY A 27 5.18 18.29 11.74
CA GLY A 27 5.07 19.48 12.57
C GLY A 27 5.37 19.22 14.04
N VAL A 28 4.73 20.01 14.90
CA VAL A 28 4.99 20.01 16.34
C VAL A 28 3.70 20.14 17.13
N ILE A 29 3.59 19.35 18.20
CA ILE A 29 2.57 19.52 19.24
C ILE A 29 3.24 20.09 20.49
N SER A 30 2.85 21.29 20.86
CA SER A 30 3.34 21.97 22.06
C SER A 30 2.36 21.78 23.21
N THR A 31 2.92 21.41 24.36
CA THR A 31 2.18 21.06 25.56
C THR A 31 2.21 22.23 26.54
N TRP A 32 1.05 22.77 26.92
CA TRP A 32 0.92 23.93 27.79
C TRP A 32 0.27 23.56 29.11
N VAL A 33 0.91 23.98 30.21
CA VAL A 33 0.42 23.69 31.56
C VAL A 33 -0.30 24.91 32.12
N GLY A 34 -1.62 24.77 32.36
CA GLY A 34 -2.46 25.81 32.96
C GLY A 34 -2.51 27.12 32.14
N ARG A 35 -2.07 28.24 32.74
CA ARG A 35 -2.03 29.58 32.11
C ARG A 35 -0.60 30.09 31.91
N ARG A 36 0.39 29.20 31.82
CA ARG A 36 1.78 29.60 31.59
C ARG A 36 1.95 30.23 30.20
N LYS A 37 2.86 31.20 30.11
CA LYS A 37 3.28 31.85 28.86
C LYS A 37 4.37 31.08 28.11
N THR A 38 4.90 30.02 28.70
CA THR A 38 5.88 29.14 28.05
C THR A 38 5.34 27.71 28.00
N PRO A 39 5.64 26.95 26.93
CA PRO A 39 5.29 25.54 26.85
C PRO A 39 6.04 24.74 27.91
N ALA A 40 5.50 23.60 28.30
CA ALA A 40 6.13 22.63 29.20
C ALA A 40 6.95 21.57 28.44
N GLY A 41 6.65 21.37 27.15
CA GLY A 41 7.43 20.54 26.25
C GLY A 41 6.82 20.44 24.86
N HIS A 42 7.53 19.75 23.96
CA HIS A 42 7.20 19.62 22.55
C HIS A 42 7.26 18.15 22.11
N ARG A 43 6.39 17.80 21.15
CA ARG A 43 6.39 16.54 20.42
C ARG A 43 6.58 16.83 18.94
N LEU A 44 7.57 16.22 18.31
CA LEU A 44 7.81 16.33 16.87
C LEU A 44 7.01 15.25 16.15
N VAL A 45 6.24 15.63 15.14
CA VAL A 45 5.36 14.74 14.36
C VAL A 45 5.93 14.57 12.96
N ARG A 46 6.05 13.33 12.49
CA ARG A 46 6.45 12.95 11.12
C ARG A 46 5.52 11.86 10.58
N ALA A 47 5.01 12.05 9.37
CA ALA A 47 4.02 11.17 8.74
C ALA A 47 2.83 10.85 9.67
N GLY A 48 2.36 11.86 10.43
CA GLY A 48 1.28 11.71 11.41
C GLY A 48 1.68 11.00 12.71
N ARG A 49 2.93 10.52 12.86
CA ARG A 49 3.40 9.85 14.08
C ARG A 49 4.26 10.78 14.92
N VAL A 50 4.14 10.70 16.25
CA VAL A 50 5.09 11.39 17.14
C VAL A 50 6.42 10.63 17.16
N VAL A 51 7.51 11.29 16.75
CA VAL A 51 8.84 10.69 16.58
C VAL A 51 9.93 11.34 17.45
N GLY A 52 9.64 12.50 18.05
CA GLY A 52 10.56 13.20 18.94
C GLY A 52 9.87 13.87 20.10
N TRP A 53 10.57 14.02 21.23
CA TRP A 53 10.07 14.57 22.48
C TRP A 53 11.10 15.48 23.13
N LEU A 54 10.62 16.60 23.66
CA LEU A 54 11.39 17.55 24.46
C LEU A 54 10.55 17.99 25.66
N ALA A 55 11.14 18.05 26.85
CA ALA A 55 10.43 18.45 28.05
C ALA A 55 11.29 19.32 28.97
N GLU A 56 10.67 20.20 29.75
CA GLU A 56 11.36 20.87 30.86
C GLU A 56 11.79 19.84 31.92
N GLY A 57 13.05 19.91 32.35
CA GLY A 57 13.55 19.11 33.46
C GLY A 57 12.80 19.38 34.77
N SER A 58 12.79 18.40 35.66
CA SER A 58 12.18 18.51 37.00
C SER A 58 12.76 19.68 37.80
N LYS A 59 12.00 20.20 38.77
CA LYS A 59 12.44 21.27 39.69
C LYS A 59 13.75 20.95 40.46
N TYR A 60 14.16 19.68 40.48
CA TYR A 60 15.34 19.17 41.18
C TYR A 60 16.59 19.01 40.30
N THR A 61 16.43 18.96 38.98
CA THR A 61 17.52 19.12 38.00
C THR A 61 17.80 20.62 37.81
N GLN A 62 19.03 21.00 37.50
CA GLN A 62 19.39 22.42 37.41
C GLN A 62 18.43 23.12 36.42
N LYS A 63 17.99 24.35 36.74
CA LYS A 63 16.96 25.12 36.00
C LYS A 63 17.21 25.35 34.49
N ARG A 64 18.26 24.76 33.91
CA ARG A 64 18.69 24.89 32.51
C ARG A 64 18.84 23.57 31.75
N ASP A 65 18.57 22.43 32.37
CA ASP A 65 18.68 21.14 31.69
C ASP A 65 17.31 20.77 31.09
N LEU A 66 17.24 20.62 29.76
CA LEU A 66 16.09 20.05 29.07
C LEU A 66 16.24 18.54 28.97
N LEU A 67 15.12 17.84 29.11
CA LEU A 67 15.02 16.41 28.82
C LEU A 67 14.71 16.25 27.33
N ALA A 68 15.24 15.19 26.72
CA ALA A 68 15.01 14.85 25.32
C ALA A 68 14.80 13.33 25.17
N GLY A 69 14.23 12.90 24.03
CA GLY A 69 14.00 11.48 23.74
C GLY A 69 13.05 10.80 24.74
N GLU A 70 13.35 9.58 25.15
CA GLU A 70 12.48 8.76 26.01
C GLU A 70 12.26 9.39 27.40
N GLU A 71 13.27 10.04 27.97
CA GLU A 71 13.13 10.74 29.26
C GLU A 71 12.12 11.89 29.16
N ALA A 72 12.13 12.63 28.04
CA ALA A 72 11.15 13.67 27.78
C ALA A 72 9.74 13.09 27.55
N GLN A 73 9.64 11.94 26.88
CA GLN A 73 8.38 11.25 26.68
C GLN A 73 7.74 10.86 28.02
N HIS A 74 8.50 10.24 28.92
CA HIS A 74 8.02 9.88 30.25
C HIS A 74 7.62 11.11 31.08
N ALA A 75 8.41 12.18 31.03
CA ALA A 75 8.11 13.42 31.74
C ALA A 75 6.81 14.08 31.25
N LEU A 76 6.57 14.11 29.94
CA LEU A 76 5.34 14.65 29.35
C LEU A 76 4.10 13.82 29.71
N LEU A 77 4.19 12.49 29.63
CA LEU A 77 3.10 11.60 30.03
C LEU A 77 2.75 11.75 31.52
N ALA A 78 3.75 11.88 32.39
CA ALA A 78 3.53 12.14 33.81
C ALA A 78 2.81 13.49 34.03
N LEU A 79 3.24 14.55 33.34
CA LEU A 79 2.62 15.89 33.43
C LEU A 79 1.15 15.89 32.98
N GLU A 80 0.83 15.12 31.93
CA GLU A 80 -0.53 14.99 31.40
C GLU A 80 -1.47 14.19 32.31
N SER A 81 -0.94 13.20 33.02
CA SER A 81 -1.72 12.43 34.00
C SER A 81 -2.10 13.22 35.25
N GLU A 82 -1.28 14.21 35.63
CA GLU A 82 -1.44 14.96 36.89
C GLU A 82 -2.20 16.29 36.75
N GLN A 83 -2.25 16.90 35.55
CA GLN A 83 -2.65 18.31 35.38
C GLN A 83 -3.59 18.55 34.20
N LYS A 84 -4.35 19.67 34.27
CA LYS A 84 -5.10 20.19 33.11
C LYS A 84 -4.12 20.80 32.11
N VAL A 85 -3.81 20.04 31.08
CA VAL A 85 -2.92 20.41 29.98
C VAL A 85 -3.73 20.89 28.78
N ARG A 86 -3.19 21.86 28.04
CA ARG A 86 -3.69 22.30 26.73
C ARG A 86 -2.66 21.96 25.66
N PHE A 87 -3.12 21.40 24.55
CA PHE A 87 -2.28 21.14 23.38
C PHE A 87 -2.48 22.22 22.33
N THR A 88 -1.41 22.58 21.64
CA THR A 88 -1.44 23.43 20.44
C THR A 88 -0.57 22.77 19.39
N ALA A 89 -1.15 22.42 18.24
CA ALA A 89 -0.42 21.83 17.12
C ALA A 89 -0.14 22.89 16.05
N THR A 90 1.05 22.78 15.46
CA THR A 90 1.48 23.56 14.31
C THR A 90 2.07 22.61 13.28
N GLU A 91 1.54 22.65 12.06
CA GLU A 91 2.04 21.91 10.92
C GLU A 91 3.18 22.67 10.25
N TYR A 92 4.18 21.91 9.76
CA TYR A 92 5.35 22.38 9.03
C TYR A 92 5.45 21.65 7.70
N THR A 93 6.21 22.23 6.77
CA THR A 93 6.69 21.49 5.60
C THR A 93 7.69 20.41 6.02
N ILE A 94 7.87 19.37 5.20
CA ILE A 94 8.85 18.30 5.50
C ILE A 94 10.27 18.87 5.68
N ALA A 95 10.65 19.82 4.82
CA ALA A 95 11.92 20.53 4.89
C ALA A 95 12.04 21.37 6.17
N GLY A 96 10.97 22.07 6.56
CA GLY A 96 10.94 22.84 7.82
C GLY A 96 11.12 21.94 9.05
N LEU A 97 10.45 20.79 9.10
CA LEU A 97 10.69 19.81 10.16
C LEU A 97 12.14 19.30 10.13
N GLY A 98 12.73 19.12 8.94
CA GLY A 98 14.14 18.79 8.77
C GLY A 98 15.11 19.84 9.33
N ASP A 99 14.82 21.13 9.13
CA ASP A 99 15.62 22.24 9.67
C ASP A 99 15.57 22.30 11.20
N VAL A 100 14.40 22.04 11.79
CA VAL A 100 14.23 21.89 13.23
C VAL A 100 15.01 20.68 13.76
N ALA A 101 14.96 19.56 13.04
CA ALA A 101 15.62 18.31 13.43
C ALA A 101 17.15 18.40 13.42
N GLU A 102 17.72 19.26 12.57
CA GLU A 102 19.16 19.54 12.56
C GLU A 102 19.61 20.32 13.80
N LEU A 103 18.77 21.23 14.29
CA LEU A 103 19.08 22.05 15.46
C LEU A 103 18.89 21.33 16.78
N ILE A 104 17.93 20.40 16.84
CA ILE A 104 17.63 19.61 18.05
C ILE A 104 17.56 18.12 17.70
N PRO A 105 18.68 17.50 17.28
CA PRO A 105 18.72 16.07 16.97
C PRO A 105 18.42 15.21 18.20
N GLU A 106 18.68 15.72 19.40
CA GLU A 106 18.47 15.03 20.68
C GLU A 106 16.99 14.76 20.98
N ALA A 107 16.07 15.49 20.33
CA ALA A 107 14.63 15.28 20.49
C ALA A 107 14.18 13.90 19.99
N PHE A 108 14.85 13.32 18.99
CA PHE A 108 14.43 12.09 18.32
C PHE A 108 14.90 10.86 19.07
N VAL A 109 14.00 9.90 19.28
CA VAL A 109 14.35 8.61 19.91
C VAL A 109 15.16 7.75 18.93
N HIS A 110 14.74 7.66 17.67
CA HIS A 110 15.44 6.90 16.64
C HIS A 110 16.09 7.81 15.59
N GLN A 111 17.33 7.50 15.20
CA GLN A 111 18.01 8.25 14.14
C GLN A 111 17.37 8.06 12.75
N ALA A 112 16.73 6.90 12.53
CA ALA A 112 15.99 6.60 11.30
C ALA A 112 14.87 7.62 11.04
N ASP A 113 14.24 8.13 12.11
CA ASP A 113 13.16 9.11 12.02
C ASP A 113 13.63 10.49 11.54
N ARG A 114 14.95 10.74 11.50
CA ARG A 114 15.55 11.93 10.88
C ARG A 114 15.92 11.73 9.41
N GLN A 115 16.08 10.50 8.95
CA GLN A 115 16.50 10.21 7.58
C GLN A 115 15.40 10.59 6.60
N GLY A 116 15.75 11.40 5.59
CA GLY A 116 14.82 11.86 4.56
C GLY A 116 13.96 13.08 4.93
N LEU A 117 14.13 13.68 6.12
CA LEU A 117 13.44 14.94 6.48
C LEU A 117 14.02 16.18 5.77
N ARG A 118 15.22 16.09 5.20
CA ARG A 118 15.71 17.06 4.24
C ARG A 118 15.84 16.40 2.86
N SER A 119 15.32 17.06 1.83
CA SER A 119 15.95 16.97 0.51
C SER A 119 17.38 17.49 0.71
N MET A 120 18.38 16.68 0.37
CA MET A 120 19.78 17.07 0.42
C MET A 120 19.98 18.32 -0.46
N THR A 121 19.77 19.51 0.09
CA THR A 121 20.06 20.77 -0.60
C THR A 121 21.56 20.84 -0.77
N ASN A 122 22.04 20.68 -2.00
CA ASN A 122 23.29 21.12 -2.62
C ASN A 122 24.52 21.34 -1.69
N PHE A 123 24.75 20.48 -0.69
CA PHE A 123 25.97 20.51 0.14
C PHE A 123 27.21 20.42 -0.73
N VAL A 124 27.12 19.64 -1.80
CA VAL A 124 28.16 19.50 -2.81
C VAL A 124 28.43 20.81 -3.53
N GLU A 125 27.41 21.52 -4.03
CA GLU A 125 27.63 22.81 -4.71
C GLU A 125 28.19 23.86 -3.74
N ARG A 126 27.73 23.88 -2.49
CA ARG A 126 28.26 24.78 -1.45
C ARG A 126 29.70 24.47 -1.10
N LEU A 127 30.09 23.19 -1.06
CA LEU A 127 31.47 22.77 -0.85
C LEU A 127 32.35 23.09 -2.06
N LEU A 128 31.83 22.88 -3.27
CA LEU A 128 32.57 23.14 -4.51
C LEU A 128 32.72 24.64 -4.83
N ALA A 129 31.89 25.50 -4.25
CA ALA A 129 32.02 26.94 -4.31
C ALA A 129 33.06 27.52 -3.31
N ARG A 130 33.68 26.69 -2.48
CA ARG A 130 34.68 27.09 -1.47
C ARG A 130 36.11 26.91 -2.00
N ASP A 131 37.07 27.40 -1.21
CA ASP A 131 38.47 27.08 -1.42
C ASP A 131 38.70 25.57 -1.22
N LEU A 132 38.83 24.86 -2.34
CA LEU A 132 38.86 23.39 -2.36
C LEU A 132 40.04 22.83 -1.58
N SER A 133 41.16 23.55 -1.53
CA SER A 133 42.32 23.19 -0.71
C SER A 133 41.98 23.13 0.78
N LYS A 134 41.19 24.08 1.28
CA LYS A 134 40.71 24.05 2.68
C LYS A 134 39.70 22.93 2.91
N VAL A 135 38.81 22.71 1.95
CA VAL A 135 37.82 21.62 1.99
C VAL A 135 38.53 20.28 2.12
N LEU A 136 39.54 20.01 1.29
CA LEU A 136 40.34 18.78 1.31
C LEU A 136 41.04 18.58 2.67
N ASN A 137 41.64 19.62 3.23
CA ASN A 137 42.30 19.53 4.53
C ASN A 137 41.32 19.15 5.65
N HIS A 138 40.13 19.76 5.70
CA HIS A 138 39.11 19.43 6.70
C HIS A 138 38.48 18.04 6.46
N LEU A 139 38.44 17.57 5.22
CA LEU A 139 38.01 16.20 4.91
C LEU A 139 39.00 15.18 5.46
N VAL A 140 40.30 15.40 5.27
CA VAL A 140 41.37 14.49 5.70
C VAL A 140 41.60 14.52 7.22
N GLU A 141 41.17 15.58 7.92
CA GLU A 141 41.14 15.58 9.39
C GLU A 141 40.19 14.53 9.98
N ASN A 142 39.22 14.03 9.20
CA ASN A 142 38.34 12.96 9.62
C ASN A 142 39.03 11.60 9.41
N GLU A 143 39.19 10.82 10.48
CA GLU A 143 39.92 9.54 10.48
C GLU A 143 39.40 8.52 9.44
N THR A 144 38.13 8.65 9.03
CA THR A 144 37.50 7.77 8.02
C THR A 144 37.91 8.10 6.58
N VAL A 145 38.60 9.22 6.34
CA VAL A 145 39.08 9.67 5.03
C VAL A 145 40.55 9.30 4.87
N ARG A 146 40.85 8.49 3.86
CA ARG A 146 42.22 8.11 3.52
C ARG A 146 42.91 9.22 2.74
N GLY A 147 42.25 9.76 1.73
CA GLY A 147 42.76 10.86 0.91
C GLY A 147 41.68 11.44 0.01
N ALA A 148 41.94 12.62 -0.55
CA ALA A 148 41.00 13.33 -1.39
C ALA A 148 41.73 14.21 -2.42
N ILE A 149 41.10 14.42 -3.58
CA ILE A 149 41.57 15.34 -4.62
C ILE A 149 40.44 16.22 -5.13
N ALA A 150 40.80 17.44 -5.52
CA ALA A 150 39.93 18.37 -6.22
C ALA A 150 40.39 18.53 -7.68
N ILE A 151 39.44 18.50 -8.61
CA ILE A 151 39.67 18.46 -10.06
C ILE A 151 38.81 19.55 -10.72
N ASP A 152 39.36 20.24 -11.71
CA ASP A 152 38.60 21.09 -12.63
C ASP A 152 38.95 20.68 -14.05
N SER A 153 37.93 20.26 -14.82
CA SER A 153 38.06 19.89 -16.25
C SER A 153 39.24 18.95 -16.57
N GLY A 154 39.58 18.06 -15.62
CA GLY A 154 40.67 17.07 -15.72
C GLY A 154 42.02 17.53 -15.17
N MET A 155 42.17 18.80 -14.82
CA MET A 155 43.34 19.33 -14.12
C MET A 155 43.19 19.18 -12.61
N LEU A 156 44.27 18.72 -11.96
CA LEU A 156 44.35 18.65 -10.50
C LEU A 156 44.44 20.07 -9.93
N ILE A 157 43.53 20.42 -9.02
CA ILE A 157 43.60 21.66 -8.23
C ILE A 157 44.49 21.46 -7.02
N ASP A 158 44.19 20.43 -6.21
CA ASP A 158 44.92 20.13 -4.99
C ASP A 158 44.69 18.66 -4.54
N GLU A 159 45.60 18.15 -3.71
CA GLU A 159 45.59 16.80 -3.15
C GLU A 159 45.83 16.82 -1.62
N ALA A 160 45.15 15.93 -0.89
CA ALA A 160 45.37 15.76 0.54
C ALA A 160 45.22 14.29 0.96
N GLY A 161 46.01 13.85 1.94
CA GLY A 161 45.98 12.49 2.49
C GLY A 161 46.70 11.44 1.63
N GLU A 162 46.39 10.16 1.85
CA GLU A 162 46.97 9.01 1.17
C GLU A 162 46.11 8.59 -0.04
N LEU A 163 46.66 8.79 -1.24
CA LEU A 163 46.00 8.46 -2.50
C LEU A 163 46.47 7.09 -3.05
N PRO A 164 45.60 6.36 -3.78
CA PRO A 164 45.95 5.03 -4.31
C PRO A 164 46.94 5.07 -5.49
N ARG A 165 47.09 6.21 -6.17
CA ARG A 165 48.01 6.46 -7.30
C ARG A 165 48.40 7.94 -7.33
N GLU A 166 49.31 8.30 -8.24
CA GLU A 166 49.69 9.69 -8.53
C GLU A 166 48.45 10.53 -8.91
N ALA A 167 48.29 11.70 -8.27
CA ALA A 167 47.08 12.51 -8.38
C ALA A 167 46.80 13.04 -9.79
N GLU A 168 47.81 13.41 -10.57
CA GLU A 168 47.64 13.83 -11.97
C GLU A 168 47.07 12.71 -12.86
N SER A 169 47.45 11.46 -12.59
CA SER A 169 46.93 10.30 -13.32
C SER A 169 45.47 9.99 -12.91
N LEU A 170 45.16 10.18 -11.63
CA LEU A 170 43.81 10.00 -11.09
C LEU A 170 42.85 11.09 -11.57
N SER A 171 43.27 12.35 -11.63
CA SER A 171 42.44 13.46 -12.09
C SER A 171 41.98 13.26 -13.53
N ALA A 172 42.89 12.82 -14.42
CA ALA A 172 42.57 12.50 -15.80
C ALA A 172 41.62 11.30 -15.94
N GLN A 173 41.80 10.25 -15.13
CA GLN A 173 40.93 9.07 -15.13
C GLN A 173 39.52 9.41 -14.62
N ILE A 174 39.41 10.14 -13.52
CA ILE A 174 38.12 10.54 -12.95
C ILE A 174 37.39 11.47 -13.90
N HIS A 175 38.09 12.40 -14.55
CA HIS A 175 37.47 13.27 -15.55
C HIS A 175 36.95 12.49 -16.76
N SER A 176 37.66 11.47 -17.24
CA SER A 176 37.16 10.57 -18.30
C SER A 176 35.89 9.82 -17.85
N ILE A 177 35.86 9.34 -16.60
CA ILE A 177 34.70 8.64 -16.04
C ILE A 177 33.50 9.59 -15.93
N LEU A 178 33.70 10.81 -15.44
CA LEU A 178 32.63 11.80 -15.28
C LEU A 178 32.11 12.33 -16.64
N SER A 179 32.99 12.49 -17.64
CA SER A 179 32.62 12.95 -18.98
C SER A 179 31.85 11.90 -19.78
N ASP A 180 32.22 10.62 -19.64
CA ASP A 180 31.51 9.50 -20.26
C ASP A 180 30.12 9.28 -19.65
N ILE A 181 29.96 9.63 -18.36
CA ILE A 181 28.77 9.26 -17.60
C ILE A 181 27.68 10.36 -17.55
N ARG A 182 27.94 11.61 -17.96
CA ARG A 182 26.94 12.73 -17.98
C ARG A 182 25.96 12.65 -16.80
N VAL A 183 26.48 12.87 -15.60
CA VAL A 183 25.81 12.67 -14.31
C VAL A 183 24.40 13.30 -14.24
N GLU A 184 24.20 14.45 -14.89
CA GLU A 184 22.92 15.15 -14.96
C GLU A 184 21.85 14.36 -15.75
N ASP A 185 22.21 13.76 -16.88
CA ASP A 185 21.30 13.00 -17.74
C ASP A 185 20.85 11.68 -17.06
N ILE A 186 21.76 11.04 -16.33
CA ILE A 186 21.48 9.78 -15.60
C ILE A 186 20.64 10.04 -14.35
N ASN A 187 20.93 11.09 -13.58
CA ASN A 187 20.14 11.43 -12.40
C ASN A 187 18.69 11.77 -12.81
N LEU A 188 18.52 12.55 -13.90
CA LEU A 188 17.21 12.88 -14.45
C LEU A 188 16.48 11.63 -14.99
N GLY A 189 17.21 10.71 -15.65
CA GLY A 189 16.66 9.48 -16.21
C GLY A 189 16.31 8.39 -15.17
N LEU A 190 17.00 8.36 -14.03
CA LEU A 190 16.76 7.40 -12.94
C LEU A 190 15.82 7.93 -11.85
N GLY A 191 15.32 9.16 -11.99
CA GLY A 191 14.49 9.81 -10.96
C GLY A 191 15.24 10.04 -9.64
N LEU A 192 16.57 9.93 -9.65
CA LEU A 192 17.39 10.33 -8.53
C LEU A 192 17.36 11.86 -8.51
N GLY A 193 17.06 12.45 -7.35
CA GLY A 193 17.09 13.91 -7.20
C GLY A 193 18.47 14.50 -7.60
N PRO A 194 18.66 15.82 -7.53
CA PRO A 194 19.95 16.46 -7.82
C PRO A 194 21.01 16.18 -6.73
N SER A 195 21.16 14.93 -6.29
CA SER A 195 22.26 14.50 -5.45
C SER A 195 23.53 14.59 -6.28
N GLY A 196 24.25 15.70 -6.15
CA GLY A 196 25.50 15.97 -6.86
C GLY A 196 26.69 15.08 -6.45
N HIS A 197 26.47 13.92 -5.81
CA HIS A 197 27.55 13.00 -5.47
C HIS A 197 27.14 11.52 -5.58
N TRP A 198 28.11 10.67 -5.88
CA TRP A 198 28.00 9.22 -5.99
C TRP A 198 29.02 8.54 -5.09
N THR A 199 28.67 7.34 -4.63
CA THR A 199 29.57 6.50 -3.84
C THR A 199 29.82 5.20 -4.56
N LEU A 200 31.10 4.87 -4.73
CA LEU A 200 31.58 3.64 -5.37
C LEU A 200 32.28 2.80 -4.32
N HIS A 201 31.69 1.64 -4.00
CA HIS A 201 32.31 0.71 -3.06
C HIS A 201 33.36 -0.15 -3.78
N THR A 202 34.57 -0.17 -3.25
CA THR A 202 35.70 -0.99 -3.72
C THR A 202 36.07 -2.03 -2.67
N SER A 203 36.96 -2.97 -3.00
CA SER A 203 37.42 -3.99 -2.05
C SER A 203 38.23 -3.42 -0.88
N ASP A 204 38.84 -2.24 -1.06
CA ASP A 204 39.79 -1.61 -0.12
C ASP A 204 39.20 -0.37 0.59
N GLY A 205 37.92 -0.06 0.35
CA GLY A 205 37.26 1.14 0.88
C GLY A 205 36.12 1.63 -0.01
N ALA A 206 35.72 2.88 0.12
CA ALA A 206 34.75 3.54 -0.77
C ALA A 206 35.35 4.80 -1.41
N LEU A 207 34.83 5.16 -2.57
CA LEU A 207 35.18 6.37 -3.31
C LEU A 207 33.92 7.22 -3.47
N LEU A 208 33.93 8.41 -2.88
CA LEU A 208 32.90 9.42 -3.04
C LEU A 208 33.33 10.39 -4.15
N LEU A 209 32.52 10.49 -5.20
CA LEU A 209 32.68 11.43 -6.30
C LEU A 209 31.58 12.48 -6.20
N ALA A 210 31.93 13.75 -6.10
CA ALA A 210 30.99 14.85 -6.03
C ALA A 210 31.28 15.84 -7.17
N GLN A 211 30.28 16.22 -7.97
CA GLN A 211 30.46 17.08 -9.14
C GLN A 211 29.45 18.23 -9.15
N SER A 212 29.91 19.42 -9.53
CA SER A 212 29.09 20.58 -9.86
C SER A 212 29.76 21.34 -11.02
N GLY A 213 29.10 21.37 -12.18
CA GLY A 213 29.68 21.91 -13.41
C GLY A 213 30.96 21.17 -13.82
N GLU A 214 32.03 21.92 -14.06
CA GLU A 214 33.35 21.40 -14.48
C GLU A 214 34.25 20.97 -13.30
N ILE A 215 33.86 21.30 -12.06
CA ILE A 215 34.61 21.00 -10.85
C ILE A 215 34.11 19.69 -10.23
N ALA A 216 35.04 18.82 -9.85
CA ALA A 216 34.78 17.55 -9.17
C ALA A 216 35.67 17.36 -7.94
N LEU A 217 35.11 16.73 -6.91
CA LEU A 217 35.78 16.27 -5.70
C LEU A 217 35.76 14.75 -5.68
N ALA A 218 36.91 14.12 -5.45
CA ALA A 218 37.03 12.68 -5.30
C ALA A 218 37.67 12.37 -3.94
N ILE A 219 36.97 11.58 -3.11
CA ILE A 219 37.33 11.33 -1.71
C ILE A 219 37.37 9.83 -1.48
N TRP A 220 38.53 9.30 -1.10
CA TRP A 220 38.72 7.91 -0.71
C TRP A 220 38.51 7.75 0.79
N THR A 221 37.59 6.87 1.16
CA THR A 221 37.18 6.62 2.53
C THR A 221 37.30 5.14 2.88
N GLU A 222 37.27 4.83 4.17
CA GLU A 222 37.10 3.47 4.63
C GLU A 222 35.72 2.91 4.25
N ARG A 223 35.57 1.57 4.27
CA ARG A 223 34.38 0.88 3.77
C ARG A 223 33.08 1.27 4.49
N ASP A 224 33.17 1.64 5.76
CA ASP A 224 32.02 1.95 6.62
C ASP A 224 31.79 3.46 6.82
N ALA A 225 32.44 4.31 6.02
CA ALA A 225 32.32 5.75 6.15
C ALA A 225 30.92 6.25 5.76
N ASN A 226 30.29 7.04 6.64
CA ASN A 226 29.03 7.70 6.33
C ASN A 226 29.28 9.00 5.54
N HIS A 227 29.27 8.88 4.21
CA HIS A 227 29.54 9.96 3.26
C HIS A 227 28.61 11.18 3.42
N ALA A 228 27.33 10.96 3.76
CA ALA A 228 26.39 12.05 3.99
C ALA A 228 26.75 12.85 5.25
N ARG A 229 27.12 12.15 6.34
CA ARG A 229 27.60 12.79 7.57
C ARG A 229 28.89 13.56 7.32
N LEU A 230 29.83 12.97 6.61
CA LEU A 230 31.13 13.57 6.27
C LEU A 230 30.96 14.86 5.45
N LEU A 231 30.17 14.83 4.38
CA LEU A 231 29.89 16.03 3.58
C LEU A 231 29.14 17.10 4.40
N SER A 232 28.18 16.68 5.23
CA SER A 232 27.46 17.62 6.11
C SER A 232 28.36 18.25 7.18
N SER A 233 29.23 17.48 7.84
CA SER A 233 30.11 17.98 8.90
C SER A 233 31.15 18.94 8.36
N VAL A 234 31.74 18.63 7.20
CA VAL A 234 32.69 19.55 6.55
C VAL A 234 31.96 20.77 6.01
N SER A 235 30.73 20.62 5.49
CA SER A 235 29.93 21.77 5.09
C SER A 235 29.66 22.72 6.27
N LEU A 236 29.26 22.18 7.43
CA LEU A 236 28.96 22.92 8.67
C LEU A 236 30.20 23.57 9.28
N MET A 237 31.34 22.88 9.33
CA MET A 237 32.59 23.44 9.87
C MET A 237 33.08 24.63 9.05
N LEU A 238 32.83 24.60 7.74
CA LEU A 238 33.20 25.64 6.79
C LEU A 238 32.06 26.65 6.53
N GLU A 239 30.91 26.58 7.23
CA GLU A 239 29.81 27.57 7.11
C GLU A 239 30.24 29.00 7.47
N GLY A 240 31.31 29.15 8.26
CA GLY A 240 31.86 30.46 8.65
C GLY A 240 32.98 31.00 7.75
N ASP A 241 33.49 30.24 6.78
CA ASP A 241 34.78 30.52 6.11
C ASP A 241 34.65 31.08 4.68
N VAL A 242 33.42 31.36 4.22
CA VAL A 242 33.18 32.03 2.93
C VAL A 242 33.09 33.52 3.17
N ALA A 243 33.98 34.29 2.53
CA ALA A 243 33.84 35.75 2.46
C ALA A 243 32.49 36.06 1.82
N SER A 244 31.55 36.51 2.63
CA SER A 244 30.21 36.82 2.17
C SER A 244 30.25 38.09 1.33
N ILE A 245 29.46 38.14 0.26
CA ILE A 245 29.42 39.33 -0.60
C ILE A 245 28.98 40.53 0.23
N GLY A 246 29.73 41.64 0.24
CA GLY A 246 29.43 42.81 1.06
C GLY A 246 30.11 42.82 2.44
N GLU A 247 30.80 41.74 2.83
CA GLU A 247 31.57 41.69 4.07
C GLU A 247 32.62 42.82 4.10
N HIS A 248 32.73 43.51 5.24
CA HIS A 248 33.57 44.71 5.43
C HIS A 248 33.20 45.93 4.55
N GLY A 249 31.96 46.01 4.04
CA GLY A 249 31.47 47.20 3.33
C GLY A 249 31.87 47.26 1.84
N THR A 250 32.19 46.12 1.24
CA THR A 250 32.37 46.00 -0.21
C THR A 250 31.04 46.25 -0.94
N SER A 251 31.09 46.80 -2.16
CA SER A 251 29.87 47.07 -2.95
C SER A 251 29.23 45.75 -3.39
N LEU A 252 27.91 45.67 -3.27
CA LEU A 252 27.13 44.53 -3.78
C LEU A 252 27.33 44.40 -5.31
N PRO A 253 27.41 43.18 -5.86
CA PRO A 253 27.60 42.94 -7.28
C PRO A 253 26.36 43.33 -8.08
N ASP A 254 26.59 43.78 -9.31
CA ASP A 254 25.52 44.05 -10.26
C ASP A 254 24.86 42.73 -10.65
N GLY A 255 23.64 42.52 -10.16
CA GLY A 255 22.84 41.33 -10.47
C GLY A 255 21.84 41.58 -11.61
N PHE A 256 21.04 40.55 -11.91
CA PHE A 256 19.99 40.62 -12.93
C PHE A 256 18.67 41.11 -12.30
N PRO A 257 18.09 42.23 -12.77
CA PRO A 257 16.79 42.70 -12.27
C PRO A 257 15.67 41.79 -12.79
N LEU A 258 14.97 41.11 -11.87
CA LEU A 258 13.83 40.25 -12.16
C LEU A 258 12.53 41.05 -12.27
N ARG A 259 12.30 41.96 -11.31
CA ARG A 259 11.05 42.75 -11.23
C ARG A 259 11.34 44.18 -10.81
N GLU A 260 10.58 45.11 -11.37
CA GLU A 260 10.63 46.54 -11.01
C GLU A 260 9.26 47.05 -10.57
N GLY A 261 9.24 47.96 -9.59
CA GLY A 261 8.01 48.54 -9.07
C GLY A 261 8.23 49.90 -8.40
N ARG A 262 7.13 50.52 -7.96
CA ARG A 262 7.17 51.68 -7.07
C ARG A 262 7.36 51.22 -5.63
N GLY A 263 8.13 51.98 -4.84
CA GLY A 263 8.39 51.66 -3.43
C GLY A 263 7.17 51.79 -2.53
N GLY A 264 7.32 51.33 -1.29
CA GLY A 264 6.28 51.31 -0.26
C GLY A 264 6.35 50.01 0.55
N PRO A 265 5.73 49.95 1.75
CA PRO A 265 5.74 48.76 2.58
C PRO A 265 5.06 47.57 1.88
N ASP A 266 3.91 47.80 1.23
CA ASP A 266 3.17 46.74 0.52
C ASP A 266 3.93 46.26 -0.74
N ALA A 267 4.68 47.16 -1.39
CA ALA A 267 5.50 46.81 -2.55
C ALA A 267 6.70 45.94 -2.15
N ILE A 268 7.33 46.23 -0.99
CA ILE A 268 8.38 45.37 -0.43
C ILE A 268 7.81 44.00 -0.07
N LEU A 269 6.63 43.96 0.57
CA LEU A 269 5.93 42.71 0.86
C LEU A 269 5.66 41.90 -0.41
N SER A 270 5.22 42.56 -1.47
CA SER A 270 4.99 41.91 -2.79
C SER A 270 6.28 41.41 -3.44
N MET A 271 7.40 42.14 -3.33
CA MET A 271 8.70 41.69 -3.85
C MET A 271 9.28 40.55 -3.01
N LEU A 272 9.02 40.51 -1.69
CA LEU A 272 9.40 39.39 -0.85
C LEU A 272 8.62 38.12 -1.21
N LYS A 273 7.30 38.23 -1.43
CA LYS A 273 6.48 37.12 -1.97
C LYS A 273 7.09 36.55 -3.26
N ALA A 274 7.35 37.43 -4.22
CA ALA A 274 7.99 37.05 -5.48
C ALA A 274 9.37 36.41 -5.29
N GLY A 275 10.19 36.97 -4.39
CA GLY A 275 11.53 36.48 -4.11
C GLY A 275 11.53 35.09 -3.45
N MET A 276 10.53 34.80 -2.62
CA MET A 276 10.35 33.47 -2.00
C MET A 276 9.82 32.44 -3.00
N GLU A 277 8.82 32.78 -3.80
CA GLU A 277 8.28 31.91 -4.86
C GLU A 277 9.35 31.51 -5.88
N GLU A 278 10.26 32.44 -6.22
CA GLU A 278 11.34 32.22 -7.18
C GLU A 278 12.69 31.81 -6.52
N GLU A 279 12.71 31.50 -5.21
CA GLU A 279 13.90 31.16 -4.41
C GLU A 279 15.14 32.05 -4.69
N VAL A 280 14.94 33.37 -4.74
CA VAL A 280 15.96 34.32 -5.21
C VAL A 280 17.07 34.52 -4.19
N THR A 281 18.30 34.17 -4.54
CA THR A 281 19.52 34.68 -3.89
C THR A 281 19.93 36.00 -4.55
N GLY A 282 19.95 37.09 -3.79
CA GLY A 282 19.96 38.43 -4.38
C GLY A 282 19.74 39.56 -3.40
N HIS A 283 19.15 40.66 -3.87
CA HIS A 283 18.69 41.75 -3.00
C HIS A 283 17.50 42.52 -3.60
N ILE A 284 16.69 43.12 -2.73
CA ILE A 284 15.68 44.11 -3.09
C ILE A 284 16.29 45.50 -2.89
N GLN A 285 16.53 46.21 -3.98
CA GLN A 285 17.09 47.55 -3.98
C GLN A 285 15.99 48.63 -4.00
N SER A 286 16.09 49.62 -3.12
CA SER A 286 15.23 50.81 -3.10
C SER A 286 16.01 52.08 -3.46
N GLY A 287 15.74 52.61 -4.65
CA GLY A 287 16.38 53.79 -5.24
C GLY A 287 17.60 53.44 -6.11
N ALA A 288 17.94 54.32 -7.05
CA ALA A 288 19.08 54.15 -7.95
C ALA A 288 20.13 55.25 -7.66
N SER A 289 21.04 55.04 -6.69
CA SER A 289 22.21 55.89 -6.41
C SER A 289 23.06 55.34 -5.25
N SER A 290 24.06 56.11 -4.80
CA SER A 290 24.80 55.87 -3.56
C SER A 290 23.92 55.86 -2.30
N LYS A 291 22.72 56.45 -2.32
CA LYS A 291 21.75 56.41 -1.20
C LYS A 291 20.74 55.26 -1.31
N SER A 292 21.01 54.28 -2.16
CA SER A 292 20.16 53.08 -2.25
C SER A 292 20.28 52.25 -0.97
N VAL A 293 19.16 51.64 -0.61
CA VAL A 293 19.12 50.65 0.47
C VAL A 293 18.80 49.32 -0.16
N SER A 294 19.61 48.31 0.10
CA SER A 294 19.47 46.97 -0.44
C SER A 294 19.16 45.99 0.68
N LEU A 295 17.97 45.38 0.64
CA LEU A 295 17.60 44.27 1.50
C LEU A 295 18.10 42.99 0.87
N ILE A 296 19.05 42.34 1.51
CA ILE A 296 19.74 41.18 0.97
C ILE A 296 18.94 39.92 1.25
N LEU A 297 18.73 39.08 0.22
CA LEU A 297 17.92 37.87 0.25
C LEU A 297 18.76 36.62 -0.02
N SER A 298 18.50 35.56 0.74
CA SER A 298 18.99 34.21 0.48
C SER A 298 17.78 33.29 0.27
N ARG A 299 17.62 32.75 -0.94
CA ARG A 299 16.44 31.97 -1.36
C ARG A 299 15.12 32.68 -1.02
N GLY A 300 15.07 33.99 -1.20
CA GLY A 300 13.92 34.83 -0.89
C GLY A 300 13.79 35.30 0.56
N VAL A 301 14.56 34.72 1.51
CA VAL A 301 14.52 35.09 2.93
C VAL A 301 15.48 36.26 3.20
N PRO A 302 15.05 37.34 3.87
CA PRO A 302 15.93 38.44 4.25
C PRO A 302 17.00 38.01 5.25
N VAL A 303 18.27 38.24 4.92
CA VAL A 303 19.41 37.87 5.78
C VAL A 303 20.13 39.09 6.33
N ALA A 304 20.18 40.18 5.57
CA ALA A 304 20.92 41.37 5.97
C ALA A 304 20.36 42.63 5.30
N LEU A 305 20.65 43.79 5.89
CA LEU A 305 20.33 45.09 5.32
C LEU A 305 21.62 45.85 4.99
N TRP A 306 21.76 46.25 3.74
CA TRP A 306 22.89 47.04 3.26
C TRP A 306 22.45 48.49 3.03
N ALA A 307 22.88 49.38 3.92
CA ALA A 307 22.62 50.80 3.88
C ALA A 307 23.82 51.59 4.45
N PRO A 308 24.93 51.72 3.71
CA PRO A 308 26.15 52.36 4.22
C PRO A 308 25.98 53.85 4.58
N ASN A 309 24.89 54.49 4.13
CA ASN A 309 24.58 55.90 4.37
C ASN A 309 23.49 56.13 5.43
N ALA A 310 23.07 55.10 6.16
CA ALA A 310 22.08 55.20 7.23
C ALA A 310 22.76 55.01 8.59
N ASP A 311 22.44 55.90 9.54
CA ASP A 311 23.04 55.87 10.88
C ASP A 311 22.52 54.68 11.72
N ASP A 312 21.23 54.36 11.58
CA ASP A 312 20.54 53.30 12.31
C ASP A 312 19.69 52.40 11.39
N GLU A 313 19.43 51.16 11.81
CA GLU A 313 18.56 50.20 11.10
C GLU A 313 17.15 50.77 10.83
N SER A 314 16.58 51.49 11.81
CA SER A 314 15.26 52.12 11.67
C SER A 314 15.25 53.21 10.59
N ALA A 315 16.34 53.99 10.47
CA ALA A 315 16.50 54.98 9.43
C ALA A 315 16.62 54.31 8.05
N ALA A 316 17.39 53.22 7.96
CA ALA A 316 17.50 52.42 6.74
C ALA A 316 16.14 51.85 6.30
N MET A 317 15.31 51.36 7.24
CA MET A 317 13.96 50.86 6.96
C MET A 317 13.00 51.94 6.44
N THR A 318 13.08 53.17 6.96
CA THR A 318 12.28 54.29 6.43
C THR A 318 12.71 54.70 5.02
N MET A 319 13.98 54.56 4.68
CA MET A 319 14.50 54.79 3.32
C MET A 319 14.12 53.66 2.36
N LEU A 320 14.18 52.40 2.81
CA LEU A 320 13.78 51.23 2.02
C LEU A 320 12.31 51.34 1.58
N THR A 321 11.42 51.73 2.50
CA THR A 321 9.96 51.82 2.31
C THR A 321 9.47 53.13 1.68
N GLU A 322 10.36 53.98 1.13
CA GLU A 322 9.97 55.28 0.61
C GLU A 322 9.18 55.15 -0.72
N PRO A 323 7.93 55.67 -0.81
CA PRO A 323 7.06 55.42 -1.97
C PRO A 323 7.50 56.08 -3.27
N LYS A 324 8.38 57.09 -3.19
CA LYS A 324 8.94 57.79 -4.35
C LYS A 324 10.13 57.06 -4.98
N ARG A 325 10.71 56.08 -4.28
CA ARG A 325 11.86 55.32 -4.79
C ARG A 325 11.38 54.20 -5.71
N LYS A 326 12.20 53.91 -6.73
CA LYS A 326 12.03 52.71 -7.55
C LYS A 326 12.53 51.51 -6.74
N LEU A 327 11.74 50.44 -6.73
CA LEU A 327 12.07 49.18 -6.07
C LEU A 327 12.44 48.16 -7.17
N GLN A 328 13.55 47.46 -7.01
CA GLN A 328 14.01 46.43 -7.95
C GLN A 328 14.36 45.15 -7.18
N LEU A 329 13.84 44.01 -7.62
CA LEU A 329 14.27 42.69 -7.14
C LEU A 329 15.38 42.20 -8.07
N ILE A 330 16.57 42.00 -7.51
CA ILE A 330 17.79 41.68 -8.26
C ILE A 330 18.31 40.31 -7.81
N ARG A 331 18.54 39.40 -8.77
CA ARG A 331 19.13 38.08 -8.54
C ARG A 331 20.63 38.11 -8.81
N PHE A 332 21.42 37.49 -7.94
CA PHE A 332 22.86 37.32 -8.14
C PHE A 332 23.16 36.12 -9.06
N ALA A 333 24.40 36.00 -9.53
CA ALA A 333 24.84 34.83 -10.28
C ALA A 333 24.70 33.54 -9.44
N ALA A 334 24.46 32.41 -10.10
CA ALA A 334 24.39 31.12 -9.43
C ALA A 334 25.68 30.83 -8.64
N GLY A 335 25.56 30.27 -7.43
CA GLY A 335 26.69 29.99 -6.53
C GLY A 335 27.12 31.15 -5.63
N THR A 336 26.49 32.33 -5.73
CA THR A 336 26.75 33.45 -4.81
C THR A 336 26.21 33.16 -3.41
N VAL A 337 27.08 33.21 -2.40
CA VAL A 337 26.74 32.98 -0.99
C VAL A 337 26.56 34.31 -0.28
N VAL A 338 25.47 34.40 0.47
CA VAL A 338 25.06 35.60 1.18
C VAL A 338 24.77 35.26 2.64
N SER A 339 25.26 36.08 3.57
CA SER A 339 25.14 35.85 5.02
C SER A 339 24.71 37.11 5.77
N SER A 340 24.54 37.02 7.09
CA SER A 340 24.30 38.19 7.96
C SER A 340 25.43 39.23 7.87
N ASN A 341 26.65 38.79 7.56
CA ASN A 341 27.84 39.64 7.48
C ASN A 341 27.90 40.46 6.17
N SER A 342 27.01 40.18 5.22
CA SER A 342 26.86 40.93 3.96
C SER A 342 26.26 42.34 4.15
N GLY A 343 25.63 42.60 5.31
CA GLY A 343 24.97 43.86 5.61
C GLY A 343 25.88 44.91 6.24
N SER A 344 25.40 46.15 6.29
CA SER A 344 26.07 47.23 7.03
C SER A 344 25.81 47.19 8.54
N PHE A 345 24.83 46.39 8.98
CA PHE A 345 24.42 46.28 10.38
C PHE A 345 24.58 44.83 10.87
N GLU A 346 25.48 44.61 11.82
CA GLU A 346 25.69 43.29 12.44
C GLU A 346 24.52 42.86 13.36
N THR A 347 23.66 43.79 13.76
CA THR A 347 22.53 43.54 14.67
C THR A 347 21.23 43.13 13.96
N PHE A 348 21.24 42.99 12.64
CA PHE A 348 20.05 42.65 11.87
C PHE A 348 19.49 41.29 12.30
N LYS A 349 18.17 41.24 12.57
CA LYS A 349 17.44 40.02 12.92
C LYS A 349 16.13 39.99 12.16
N LEU A 350 15.71 38.82 11.69
CA LEU A 350 14.52 38.72 10.84
C LEU A 350 13.24 39.14 11.58
N LYS A 351 13.13 38.79 12.88
CA LYS A 351 12.01 39.20 13.73
C LYS A 351 11.93 40.72 13.91
N SER A 352 13.07 41.37 14.18
CA SER A 352 13.17 42.84 14.28
C SER A 352 12.76 43.52 12.97
N PHE A 353 13.22 42.97 11.84
CA PHE A 353 12.83 43.46 10.51
C PHE A 353 11.31 43.37 10.28
N CYS A 354 10.67 42.26 10.63
CA CYS A 354 9.23 42.09 10.47
C CYS A 354 8.43 43.08 11.35
N ASP A 355 8.85 43.28 12.59
CA ASP A 355 8.26 44.25 13.52
C ASP A 355 8.41 45.69 13.02
N GLN A 356 9.59 46.03 12.49
CA GLN A 356 9.85 47.35 11.91
C GLN A 356 9.04 47.55 10.62
N LEU A 357 9.03 46.60 9.69
CA LEU A 357 8.29 46.73 8.42
C LEU A 357 6.78 46.92 8.64
N SER A 358 6.21 46.21 9.63
CA SER A 358 4.79 46.33 9.95
C SER A 358 4.40 47.70 10.55
N THR A 359 5.29 48.33 11.30
CA THR A 359 5.07 49.63 11.99
C THR A 359 5.48 50.85 11.17
N VAL A 360 6.36 50.67 10.18
CA VAL A 360 6.90 51.76 9.37
C VAL A 360 5.80 52.41 8.53
N ARG A 361 5.64 53.73 8.70
CA ARG A 361 4.69 54.58 7.96
C ARG A 361 3.20 54.20 8.11
N THR A 362 2.84 53.36 9.07
CA THR A 362 1.45 52.94 9.36
C THR A 362 1.05 53.30 10.79
N ARG A 363 -0.05 54.03 10.97
CA ARG A 363 -0.61 54.38 12.29
C ARG A 363 -1.86 53.57 12.68
N SER A 364 -2.43 52.84 11.73
CA SER A 364 -3.61 52.00 11.95
C SER A 364 -3.19 50.66 12.53
N GLU A 365 -3.67 50.33 13.72
CA GLU A 365 -3.42 49.03 14.37
C GLU A 365 -3.94 47.87 13.52
N ALA A 366 -5.11 48.02 12.88
CA ALA A 366 -5.66 47.01 11.97
C ALA A 366 -4.73 46.75 10.78
N ARG A 367 -4.15 47.81 10.19
CA ARG A 367 -3.18 47.66 9.11
C ARG A 367 -1.88 47.03 9.57
N GLN A 368 -1.36 47.44 10.73
CA GLN A 368 -0.18 46.81 11.31
C GLN A 368 -0.40 45.32 11.57
N ALA A 369 -1.56 44.94 12.11
CA ALA A 369 -1.93 43.54 12.33
C ALA A 369 -2.00 42.77 11.01
N SER A 370 -2.57 43.34 9.95
CA SER A 370 -2.62 42.68 8.62
C SER A 370 -1.24 42.44 8.01
N ILE A 371 -0.32 43.41 8.12
CA ILE A 371 1.04 43.28 7.61
C ILE A 371 1.83 42.30 8.47
N ARG A 372 1.68 42.33 9.80
CA ARG A 372 2.30 41.34 10.69
C ARG A 372 1.82 39.93 10.38
N ALA A 373 0.52 39.71 10.25
CA ALA A 373 -0.04 38.40 9.89
C ALA A 373 0.54 37.89 8.57
N SER A 374 0.60 38.74 7.52
CA SER A 374 1.20 38.34 6.25
C SER A 374 2.71 38.08 6.36
N LEU A 375 3.44 38.77 7.23
CA LEU A 375 4.87 38.52 7.45
C LEU A 375 5.13 37.28 8.30
N GLU A 376 4.27 37.00 9.29
CA GLU A 376 4.33 35.77 10.10
C GLU A 376 4.04 34.54 9.24
N GLU A 377 3.05 34.63 8.35
CA GLU A 377 2.73 33.57 7.38
C GLU A 377 3.92 33.26 6.44
N MET A 378 4.62 34.29 5.97
CA MET A 378 5.74 34.11 5.03
C MET A 378 7.07 33.77 5.71
N LEU A 379 7.44 34.51 6.76
CA LEU A 379 8.78 34.54 7.33
C LEU A 379 8.81 34.08 8.79
N GLY A 380 7.65 33.78 9.40
CA GLY A 380 7.55 33.40 10.80
C GLY A 380 8.30 32.12 11.14
N PHE A 381 8.32 31.15 10.23
CA PHE A 381 9.08 29.91 10.42
C PHE A 381 10.59 30.20 10.50
N GLU A 382 11.14 30.92 9.53
CA GLU A 382 12.57 31.28 9.47
C GLU A 382 12.99 32.17 10.65
N ALA A 383 12.14 33.13 11.04
CA ALA A 383 12.38 33.98 12.20
C ALA A 383 12.37 33.16 13.50
N GLY A 384 11.48 32.19 13.61
CA GLY A 384 11.43 31.24 14.71
C GLY A 384 12.65 30.30 14.74
N LEU A 385 13.15 29.89 13.58
CA LEU A 385 14.35 29.06 13.45
C LEU A 385 15.61 29.82 13.93
N GLU A 386 15.74 31.10 13.57
CA GLU A 386 16.80 31.99 14.05
C GLU A 386 16.76 32.13 15.60
N GLU A 387 15.56 32.30 16.16
CA GLU A 387 15.36 32.37 17.61
C GLU A 387 15.69 31.04 18.29
N LEU A 388 15.28 29.91 17.71
CA LEU A 388 15.59 28.58 18.20
C LEU A 388 17.11 28.34 18.23
N ARG A 389 17.86 28.73 17.19
CA ARG A 389 19.33 28.66 17.17
C ARG A 389 19.95 29.42 18.35
N LEU A 390 19.47 30.64 18.61
CA LEU A 390 19.95 31.47 19.72
C LEU A 390 19.61 30.89 21.10
N GLN A 391 18.44 30.26 21.26
CA GLN A 391 18.03 29.64 22.51
C GLN A 391 18.73 28.30 22.74
N ARG A 392 18.92 27.49 21.69
CA ARG A 392 19.70 26.24 21.74
C ARG A 392 21.11 26.48 22.26
N GLY A 393 21.78 27.55 21.83
CA GLY A 393 23.11 27.92 22.34
C GLY A 393 23.16 28.25 23.85
N LYS A 394 22.03 28.40 24.53
CA LYS A 394 21.93 28.74 25.97
C LYS A 394 21.50 27.57 26.86
N VAL A 395 21.12 26.45 26.26
CA VAL A 395 20.47 25.32 26.94
C VAL A 395 21.36 24.08 26.82
N ASN A 396 21.42 23.28 27.89
CA ASN A 396 22.09 21.99 27.89
C ASN A 396 21.04 20.87 27.92
N PHE A 397 21.25 19.80 27.17
CA PHE A 397 20.41 18.61 27.24
C PHE A 397 20.98 17.64 28.26
N SER A 398 20.13 17.05 29.11
CA SER A 398 20.56 16.01 30.03
C SER A 398 20.88 14.76 29.21
N THR A 399 22.17 14.43 29.08
CA THR A 399 22.65 13.31 28.26
C THR A 399 22.80 12.01 29.06
N ALA A 400 22.13 11.91 30.22
CA ALA A 400 22.19 10.75 31.12
C ALA A 400 21.36 9.56 30.59
N GLY A 401 21.62 9.15 29.34
CA GLY A 401 20.90 8.07 28.67
C GLY A 401 21.18 7.95 27.17
N MET A 402 21.89 8.91 26.56
CA MET A 402 22.42 8.71 25.21
C MET A 402 23.63 7.77 25.31
N GLU A 403 23.39 6.47 25.18
CA GLU A 403 24.44 5.55 24.76
C GLU A 403 25.04 6.12 23.47
N VAL A 404 26.30 6.56 23.59
CA VAL A 404 27.20 6.73 22.46
C VAL A 404 27.10 5.42 21.69
N GLY A 405 26.58 5.47 20.46
CA GLY A 405 26.30 4.28 19.66
C GLY A 405 27.47 3.32 19.72
N ASP A 406 27.29 2.24 20.49
CA ASP A 406 28.21 1.14 20.49
C ASP A 406 28.16 0.55 19.08
N GLY A 407 29.33 0.32 18.49
CA GLY A 407 29.44 -0.19 17.13
C GLY A 407 28.57 -1.44 16.99
N LEU A 408 27.75 -1.46 15.93
CA LEU A 408 26.77 -2.51 15.60
C LEU A 408 27.17 -3.90 16.15
N PRO A 409 26.54 -4.38 17.23
CA PRO A 409 26.51 -5.80 17.49
C PRO A 409 25.54 -6.42 16.48
N VAL A 410 26.07 -7.38 15.75
CA VAL A 410 25.38 -8.15 14.72
C VAL A 410 24.07 -8.76 15.25
N MET A 411 22.99 -8.45 14.54
CA MET A 411 21.72 -9.18 14.39
C MET A 411 20.59 -9.10 15.44
N GLN A 412 19.38 -8.90 14.86
CA GLN A 412 18.02 -9.35 15.24
C GLN A 412 17.22 -8.45 16.20
N GLY A 413 16.19 -7.75 15.68
CA GLY A 413 15.21 -7.08 16.54
C GLY A 413 14.01 -6.40 15.87
N GLU A 414 14.20 -5.43 14.97
CA GLU A 414 13.16 -4.40 14.76
C GLU A 414 12.60 -4.34 13.34
N ALA A 415 11.83 -5.37 12.98
CA ALA A 415 10.99 -5.40 11.77
C ALA A 415 9.53 -5.75 12.09
N VAL A 416 8.96 -5.30 13.22
CA VAL A 416 7.74 -5.94 13.77
C VAL A 416 6.42 -5.23 13.45
N ALA A 417 6.37 -3.91 13.27
CA ALA A 417 5.06 -3.23 13.27
C ALA A 417 4.22 -3.34 11.96
N ALA A 418 4.84 -3.41 10.77
CA ALA A 418 4.09 -3.68 9.52
C ALA A 418 3.89 -5.19 9.26
N VAL A 419 4.44 -6.00 10.16
CA VAL A 419 4.65 -7.43 9.98
C VAL A 419 3.58 -8.22 10.74
N ASP A 420 2.80 -7.66 11.67
CA ASP A 420 1.82 -8.41 12.48
C ASP A 420 0.54 -8.89 11.76
N ALA A 421 -0.01 -8.18 10.78
CA ALA A 421 -1.17 -8.67 10.00
C ALA A 421 -0.76 -9.73 8.96
N GLY A 422 0.39 -9.52 8.33
CA GLY A 422 1.03 -10.49 7.44
C GLY A 422 1.59 -11.70 8.20
N LEU A 423 2.12 -11.51 9.40
CA LEU A 423 2.55 -12.58 10.31
C LEU A 423 1.36 -13.37 10.79
N ARG A 424 0.21 -12.77 11.13
CA ARG A 424 -0.97 -13.57 11.51
C ARG A 424 -1.41 -14.52 10.39
N ARG A 425 -1.46 -14.05 9.14
CA ARG A 425 -1.75 -14.93 7.98
C ARG A 425 -0.62 -15.92 7.69
N LYS A 426 0.65 -15.51 7.84
CA LYS A 426 1.81 -16.40 7.71
C LYS A 426 1.92 -17.39 8.88
N LEU A 427 1.39 -17.06 10.05
CA LEU A 427 1.35 -17.88 11.26
C LEU A 427 0.23 -18.91 11.11
N GLU A 428 -0.95 -18.52 10.62
CA GLU A 428 -1.99 -19.50 10.22
C GLU A 428 -1.53 -20.43 9.08
N ALA A 429 -0.79 -19.90 8.09
CA ALA A 429 -0.20 -20.71 7.03
C ALA A 429 0.95 -21.59 7.54
N ALA A 430 1.75 -21.10 8.47
CA ALA A 430 2.80 -21.87 9.13
C ALA A 430 2.24 -22.89 10.11
N GLU A 431 1.10 -22.65 10.76
CA GLU A 431 0.39 -23.62 11.60
C GLU A 431 -0.19 -24.74 10.75
N ARG A 432 -0.77 -24.42 9.59
CA ARG A 432 -1.20 -25.43 8.61
C ARG A 432 -0.02 -26.24 8.06
N SER A 433 1.10 -25.58 7.74
CA SER A 433 2.30 -26.30 7.30
C SER A 433 2.94 -27.11 8.43
N LEU A 434 2.85 -26.65 9.68
CA LEU A 434 3.31 -27.37 10.86
C LEU A 434 2.40 -28.58 11.13
N ASP A 435 1.09 -28.49 10.90
CA ASP A 435 0.16 -29.62 10.94
C ASP A 435 0.44 -30.65 9.83
N GLU A 436 0.77 -30.20 8.62
CA GLU A 436 1.19 -31.09 7.51
C GLU A 436 2.55 -31.73 7.80
N MET A 437 3.50 -30.97 8.34
CA MET A 437 4.83 -31.47 8.70
C MET A 437 4.79 -32.36 9.94
N THR A 438 3.88 -32.15 10.89
CA THR A 438 3.67 -33.06 12.03
C THR A 438 2.99 -34.35 11.59
N LYS A 439 2.04 -34.31 10.65
CA LYS A 439 1.48 -35.51 10.00
C LYS A 439 2.55 -36.27 9.21
N ALA A 440 3.37 -35.57 8.43
CA ALA A 440 4.49 -36.17 7.70
C ALA A 440 5.54 -36.74 8.66
N LYS A 441 5.84 -36.06 9.76
CA LYS A 441 6.71 -36.55 10.84
C LYS A 441 6.13 -37.78 11.50
N ALA A 442 4.83 -37.85 11.77
CA ALA A 442 4.18 -39.04 12.31
C ALA A 442 4.25 -40.24 11.34
N ILE A 443 4.11 -39.99 10.04
CA ILE A 443 4.30 -41.02 8.99
C ILE A 443 5.76 -41.49 8.95
N LEU A 444 6.73 -40.57 9.02
CA LEU A 444 8.15 -40.89 9.06
C LEU A 444 8.56 -41.59 10.36
N GLU A 445 7.98 -41.24 11.50
CA GLU A 445 8.14 -41.94 12.78
C GLU A 445 7.53 -43.34 12.72
N GLY A 446 6.39 -43.51 12.05
CA GLY A 446 5.82 -44.82 11.73
C GLY A 446 6.77 -45.67 10.89
N LYS A 447 7.32 -45.11 9.80
CA LYS A 447 8.33 -45.78 8.96
C LYS A 447 9.62 -46.08 9.73
N ASN A 448 10.07 -45.20 10.62
CA ASN A 448 11.23 -45.45 11.47
C ASN A 448 10.96 -46.57 12.47
N LYS A 449 9.76 -46.64 13.09
CA LYS A 449 9.37 -47.77 13.94
C LYS A 449 9.29 -49.08 13.16
N GLU A 450 8.80 -49.06 11.92
CA GLU A 450 8.83 -50.21 11.02
C GLU A 450 10.27 -50.63 10.63
N LEU A 451 11.17 -49.66 10.42
CA LEU A 451 12.59 -49.94 10.15
C LEU A 451 13.33 -50.42 11.40
N GLU A 452 13.00 -49.91 12.59
CA GLU A 452 13.53 -50.39 13.86
C GLU A 452 13.07 -51.80 14.18
N THR A 453 11.80 -52.14 13.92
CA THR A 453 11.31 -53.52 14.06
C THR A 453 11.95 -54.48 13.06
N LYS A 454 12.20 -54.04 11.81
CA LYS A 454 13.00 -54.80 10.83
C LYS A 454 14.45 -54.97 11.28
N LYS A 455 15.05 -53.94 11.88
CA LYS A 455 16.42 -53.99 12.43
C LYS A 455 16.52 -54.94 13.62
N THR A 456 15.57 -54.91 14.55
CA THR A 456 15.56 -55.83 15.71
C THR A 456 15.32 -57.26 15.24
N ALA A 457 14.44 -57.49 14.26
CA ALA A 457 14.28 -58.80 13.63
C ALA A 457 15.60 -59.31 13.00
N ALA A 458 16.32 -58.46 12.25
CA ALA A 458 17.61 -58.81 11.68
C ALA A 458 18.69 -59.07 12.76
N GLN A 459 18.68 -58.31 13.87
CA GLN A 459 19.56 -58.55 15.02
C GLN A 459 19.25 -59.87 15.73
N ILE A 460 17.98 -60.25 15.85
CA ILE A 460 17.57 -61.56 16.41
C ILE A 460 18.10 -62.68 15.53
N VAL A 461 17.95 -62.59 14.20
CA VAL A 461 18.49 -63.60 13.27
C VAL A 461 20.02 -63.69 13.33
N ALA A 462 20.73 -62.56 13.44
CA ALA A 462 22.17 -62.55 13.63
C ALA A 462 22.59 -63.19 14.97
N ARG A 463 21.79 -62.99 16.03
CA ARG A 463 22.01 -63.60 17.34
C ARG A 463 21.75 -65.10 17.33
N GLU A 464 20.67 -65.56 16.69
CA GLU A 464 20.38 -66.99 16.48
C GLU A 464 21.50 -67.68 15.66
N ALA A 465 22.05 -67.01 14.65
CA ALA A 465 23.22 -67.48 13.91
C ALA A 465 24.49 -67.57 14.78
N SER A 466 24.63 -66.67 15.76
CA SER A 466 25.75 -66.71 16.72
C SER A 466 25.59 -67.81 17.78
N GLU A 467 24.36 -68.05 18.25
CA GLU A 467 24.04 -69.09 19.23
C GLU A 467 24.16 -70.49 18.61
N THR A 468 23.75 -70.66 17.34
CA THR A 468 23.99 -71.90 16.59
C THR A 468 25.49 -72.17 16.39
N ARG A 469 26.29 -71.13 16.13
CA ARG A 469 27.77 -71.26 16.11
C ARG A 469 28.33 -71.76 17.44
N GLN A 470 27.86 -71.19 18.56
CA GLN A 470 28.32 -71.60 19.89
C GLN A 470 27.94 -73.06 20.21
N ASN A 471 26.75 -73.49 19.80
CA ASN A 471 26.34 -74.88 19.94
C ASN A 471 27.23 -75.82 19.11
N HIS A 472 27.63 -75.42 17.90
CA HIS A 472 28.56 -76.18 17.08
C HIS A 472 29.98 -76.24 17.66
N THR A 473 30.47 -75.17 18.31
CA THR A 473 31.79 -75.19 18.97
C THR A 473 31.80 -76.12 20.18
N VAL A 474 30.74 -76.12 21.00
CA VAL A 474 30.62 -77.06 22.14
C VAL A 474 30.57 -78.51 21.64
N ALA A 475 29.82 -78.79 20.57
CA ALA A 475 29.79 -80.13 19.97
C ALA A 475 31.15 -80.58 19.42
N LEU A 476 31.97 -79.65 18.89
CA LEU A 476 33.35 -79.93 18.47
C LEU A 476 34.28 -80.21 19.65
N GLU A 477 34.15 -79.46 20.75
CA GLU A 477 34.92 -79.69 21.97
C GLU A 477 34.63 -81.08 22.56
N ASP A 478 33.35 -81.48 22.59
CA ASP A 478 32.94 -82.82 23.03
C ASP A 478 33.48 -83.93 22.12
N ALA A 479 33.44 -83.74 20.80
CA ALA A 479 34.01 -84.68 19.85
C ALA A 479 35.54 -84.78 19.99
N HIS A 480 36.21 -83.66 20.28
CA HIS A 480 37.64 -83.64 20.57
C HIS A 480 37.99 -84.34 21.88
N ALA A 481 37.19 -84.17 22.93
CA ALA A 481 37.37 -84.90 24.19
C ALA A 481 37.25 -86.42 23.99
N ARG A 482 36.26 -86.88 23.19
CA ARG A 482 36.11 -88.30 22.83
C ARG A 482 37.25 -88.85 21.98
N LEU A 483 37.78 -88.04 21.06
CA LEU A 483 38.93 -88.44 20.25
C LEU A 483 40.17 -88.61 21.14
N ASN A 484 40.39 -87.69 22.08
CA ASN A 484 41.50 -87.77 23.03
C ASN A 484 41.38 -88.99 23.95
N SER A 485 40.19 -89.33 24.46
CA SER A 485 40.01 -90.55 25.26
C SER A 485 40.31 -91.82 24.44
N LEU A 486 39.83 -91.89 23.19
CA LEU A 486 40.10 -93.04 22.31
C LEU A 486 41.59 -93.17 21.94
N GLN A 487 42.32 -92.06 21.84
CA GLN A 487 43.78 -92.09 21.64
C GLN A 487 44.51 -92.66 22.86
N VAL A 488 44.05 -92.33 24.07
CA VAL A 488 44.60 -92.89 25.31
C VAL A 488 44.31 -94.40 25.39
N ASP A 489 43.06 -94.81 25.14
CA ASP A 489 42.66 -96.22 25.15
C ASP A 489 43.48 -97.05 24.13
N LEU A 490 43.74 -96.50 22.94
CA LEU A 490 44.57 -97.15 21.92
C LEU A 490 46.03 -97.25 22.35
N ALA A 491 46.59 -96.22 23.02
CA ALA A 491 47.93 -96.29 23.58
C ALA A 491 48.04 -97.37 24.67
N GLU A 492 47.03 -97.51 25.53
CA GLU A 492 46.95 -98.57 26.53
C GLU A 492 46.85 -99.97 25.90
N SER A 493 46.00 -100.13 24.89
CA SER A 493 45.85 -101.39 24.13
C SER A 493 47.14 -101.79 23.42
N ARG A 494 47.85 -100.82 22.82
CA ARG A 494 49.17 -101.06 22.20
C ARG A 494 50.20 -101.54 23.21
N ASN A 495 50.31 -100.89 24.37
CA ASN A 495 51.21 -101.33 25.44
C ASN A 495 50.90 -102.77 25.91
N GLN A 496 49.63 -103.12 26.04
CA GLN A 496 49.22 -104.50 26.37
C GLN A 496 49.59 -105.51 25.28
N SER A 497 49.55 -105.10 24.00
CA SER A 497 49.98 -105.94 22.88
C SER A 497 51.49 -106.18 22.88
N GLU A 498 52.29 -105.14 23.10
CA GLU A 498 53.76 -105.24 23.20
C GLU A 498 54.17 -106.14 24.38
N ASP A 499 53.49 -106.02 25.52
CA ASP A 499 53.68 -106.91 26.68
C ASP A 499 53.30 -108.37 26.39
N ALA A 500 52.30 -108.61 25.54
CA ALA A 500 51.94 -109.94 25.08
C ALA A 500 52.97 -110.51 24.09
N GLU A 501 53.50 -109.69 23.19
CA GLU A 501 54.57 -110.07 22.25
C GLU A 501 55.87 -110.40 22.98
N HIS A 502 56.30 -109.58 23.94
CA HIS A 502 57.47 -109.88 24.78
C HIS A 502 57.29 -111.14 25.65
N ARG A 503 56.06 -111.47 26.04
CA ARG A 503 55.76 -112.77 26.68
C ARG A 503 55.88 -113.92 25.68
N ALA A 504 55.34 -113.76 24.47
CA ALA A 504 55.47 -114.77 23.42
C ALA A 504 56.93 -115.03 23.04
N GLU A 505 57.75 -113.99 22.86
CA GLU A 505 59.19 -114.14 22.58
C GLU A 505 59.94 -114.89 23.69
N ARG A 506 59.64 -114.60 24.96
CA ARG A 506 60.23 -115.32 26.10
C ARG A 506 59.84 -116.80 26.11
N LEU A 507 58.59 -117.11 25.77
CA LEU A 507 58.11 -118.49 25.67
C LEU A 507 58.78 -119.23 24.51
N VAL A 508 58.95 -118.60 23.34
CA VAL A 508 59.65 -119.21 22.19
C VAL A 508 61.10 -119.54 22.54
N ARG A 509 61.84 -118.64 23.20
CA ARG A 509 63.21 -118.93 23.65
C ARG A 509 63.26 -120.12 24.61
N ARG A 510 62.29 -120.22 25.53
CA ARG A 510 62.19 -121.33 26.48
C ARG A 510 61.83 -122.65 25.80
N VAL A 511 60.99 -122.63 24.76
CA VAL A 511 60.68 -123.80 23.93
C VAL A 511 61.93 -124.28 23.19
N ASN A 512 62.68 -123.39 22.55
CA ASN A 512 63.92 -123.76 21.86
C ASN A 512 64.96 -124.39 22.81
N GLU A 513 65.05 -123.90 24.05
CA GLU A 513 65.94 -124.49 25.05
C GLU A 513 65.45 -125.87 25.54
N LEU A 514 64.13 -126.05 25.67
CA LEU A 514 63.54 -127.36 25.95
C LEU A 514 63.77 -128.35 24.80
N GLU A 515 63.64 -127.92 23.54
CA GLU A 515 63.95 -128.74 22.36
C GLU A 515 65.43 -129.18 22.36
N HIS A 516 66.34 -128.29 22.74
CA HIS A 516 67.76 -128.63 22.87
C HIS A 516 68.01 -129.69 23.97
N GLN A 517 67.38 -129.54 25.14
CA GLN A 517 67.47 -130.52 26.23
C GLN A 517 66.87 -131.88 25.85
N VAL A 518 65.78 -131.90 25.07
CA VAL A 518 65.19 -133.15 24.55
C VAL A 518 66.12 -133.81 23.54
N SER A 519 66.77 -133.03 22.68
CA SER A 519 67.76 -133.54 21.72
C SER A 519 68.98 -134.17 22.42
N GLU A 520 69.52 -133.51 23.45
CA GLU A 520 70.63 -134.06 24.24
C GLU A 520 70.24 -135.34 24.98
N ARG A 521 69.07 -135.36 25.63
CA ARG A 521 68.56 -136.57 26.29
C ARG A 521 68.25 -137.69 25.32
N ALA A 522 67.77 -137.40 24.11
CA ALA A 522 67.57 -138.40 23.06
C ALA A 522 68.92 -139.01 22.60
N ALA A 523 69.99 -138.22 22.52
CA ALA A 523 71.33 -138.71 22.20
C ALA A 523 71.94 -139.57 23.33
N GLU A 524 71.68 -139.24 24.60
CA GLU A 524 72.08 -140.05 25.75
C GLU A 524 71.29 -141.38 25.82
N LEU A 525 69.99 -141.34 25.52
CA LEU A 525 69.13 -142.52 25.45
C LEU A 525 69.49 -143.45 24.27
N ALA A 526 69.97 -142.91 23.15
CA ALA A 526 70.53 -143.71 22.04
C ALA A 526 71.79 -144.50 22.46
N LYS A 527 72.54 -144.04 23.46
CA LYS A 527 73.75 -144.68 23.97
C LYS A 527 73.47 -145.78 25.01
N ALA A 528 72.28 -145.78 25.61
CA ALA A 528 71.84 -146.72 26.64
C ALA A 528 70.96 -147.87 26.10
N LEU A 529 70.68 -147.90 24.79
CA LEU A 529 69.77 -148.81 24.08
C LEU A 529 70.28 -150.27 23.93
N GLY A 530 70.95 -150.80 24.96
CA GLY A 530 71.50 -152.16 25.00
C GLY A 530 70.67 -153.20 25.77
N ASP A 531 69.73 -152.83 26.63
CA ASP A 531 69.03 -153.80 27.50
C ASP A 531 67.48 -153.69 27.42
N ALA A 532 66.80 -154.84 27.26
CA ALA A 532 65.42 -154.95 26.78
C ALA A 532 64.32 -154.50 27.77
N GLU A 533 64.62 -154.34 29.05
CA GLU A 533 63.62 -153.96 30.08
C GLU A 533 63.26 -152.45 30.02
N ALA A 534 64.14 -151.59 29.50
CA ALA A 534 63.92 -150.15 29.35
C ALA A 534 62.92 -149.76 28.22
N SER A 535 62.52 -150.70 27.37
CA SER A 535 61.64 -150.44 26.22
C SER A 535 60.17 -150.23 26.58
N SER A 536 59.71 -150.76 27.72
CA SER A 536 58.31 -150.65 28.15
C SER A 536 58.02 -149.31 28.82
N GLU A 537 58.89 -148.85 29.73
CA GLU A 537 58.77 -147.55 30.40
C GLU A 537 58.90 -146.37 29.43
N LEU A 538 59.70 -146.51 28.37
CA LEU A 538 59.80 -145.50 27.31
C LEU A 538 58.50 -145.35 26.50
N LYS A 539 57.73 -146.42 26.30
CA LYS A 539 56.45 -146.31 25.58
C LYS A 539 55.43 -145.50 26.35
N GLU A 540 55.29 -145.73 27.66
CA GLU A 540 54.40 -144.93 28.51
C GLU A 540 54.83 -143.46 28.58
N MET A 541 56.13 -143.18 28.71
CA MET A 541 56.61 -141.80 28.70
C MET A 541 56.37 -141.10 27.35
N ILE A 542 56.58 -141.79 26.22
CA ILE A 542 56.29 -141.25 24.90
C ILE A 542 54.80 -140.95 24.74
N GLU A 543 53.90 -141.81 25.21
CA GLU A 543 52.45 -141.56 25.16
C GLU A 543 52.05 -140.33 26.00
N THR A 544 52.60 -140.17 27.21
CA THR A 544 52.30 -138.99 28.04
C THR A 544 52.86 -137.68 27.46
N LEU A 545 54.02 -137.73 26.79
CA LEU A 545 54.59 -136.57 26.11
C LEU A 545 53.81 -136.21 24.84
N ALA A 546 53.38 -137.21 24.07
CA ALA A 546 52.54 -136.98 22.89
C ALA A 546 51.19 -136.33 23.25
N LEU A 547 50.58 -136.72 24.39
CA LEU A 547 49.36 -136.07 24.89
C LEU A 547 49.60 -134.60 25.28
N LYS A 548 50.72 -134.31 25.94
CA LYS A 548 51.09 -132.92 26.29
C LYS A 548 51.43 -132.08 25.07
N GLU A 549 52.05 -132.65 24.05
CA GLU A 549 52.27 -131.97 22.77
C GLU A 549 50.96 -131.62 22.07
N ALA A 550 49.98 -132.53 22.08
CA ALA A 550 48.65 -132.27 21.53
C ALA A 550 47.91 -131.14 22.29
N GLU A 551 47.98 -131.12 23.63
CA GLU A 551 47.41 -130.04 24.45
C GLU A 551 48.09 -128.68 24.19
N LEU A 552 49.42 -128.65 24.08
CA LEU A 552 50.17 -127.43 23.79
C LEU A 552 49.89 -126.92 22.38
N GLN A 553 49.77 -127.81 21.39
CA GLN A 553 49.36 -127.43 20.03
C GLN A 553 47.94 -126.86 20.02
N ALA A 554 47.00 -127.46 20.76
CA ALA A 554 45.64 -126.91 20.89
C ALA A 554 45.66 -125.51 21.49
N ASN A 555 46.38 -125.29 22.60
CA ASN A 555 46.53 -123.99 23.25
C ASN A 555 47.21 -122.94 22.34
N LEU A 556 48.21 -123.34 21.54
CA LEU A 556 48.83 -122.47 20.54
C LEU A 556 47.83 -122.07 19.44
N THR A 557 47.01 -123.00 18.97
CA THR A 557 45.99 -122.69 17.97
C THR A 557 44.90 -121.75 18.51
N GLU A 558 44.50 -121.91 19.78
CA GLU A 558 43.58 -120.98 20.44
C GLU A 558 44.22 -119.60 20.65
N GLY A 559 45.47 -119.54 21.09
CA GLY A 559 46.23 -118.29 21.23
C GLY A 559 46.38 -117.56 19.89
N SER A 560 46.68 -118.29 18.81
CA SER A 560 46.76 -117.75 17.46
C SER A 560 45.41 -117.20 16.97
N LYS A 561 44.31 -117.91 17.25
CA LYS A 561 42.96 -117.41 16.94
C LYS A 561 42.65 -116.12 17.70
N ARG A 562 42.98 -116.02 18.99
CA ARG A 562 42.79 -114.79 19.80
C ARG A 562 43.65 -113.63 19.30
N LEU A 563 44.90 -113.88 18.90
CA LEU A 563 45.75 -112.85 18.31
C LEU A 563 45.22 -112.36 16.95
N ASN A 564 44.70 -113.26 16.12
CA ASN A 564 44.08 -112.87 14.86
C ASN A 564 42.82 -112.02 15.08
N THR A 565 42.00 -112.32 16.09
CA THR A 565 40.84 -111.48 16.42
C THR A 565 41.25 -110.11 16.96
N ILE A 566 42.29 -110.03 17.79
CA ILE A 566 42.81 -108.75 18.31
C ILE A 566 43.42 -107.92 17.17
N ARG A 567 44.14 -108.54 16.24
CA ARG A 567 44.68 -107.86 15.04
C ARG A 567 43.56 -107.31 14.16
N GLN A 568 42.51 -108.09 13.91
CA GLN A 568 41.33 -107.60 13.17
C GLN A 568 40.65 -106.43 13.88
N GLN A 569 40.47 -106.50 15.20
CA GLN A 569 39.91 -105.40 15.98
C GLN A 569 40.77 -104.14 15.90
N SER A 570 42.09 -104.27 16.01
CA SER A 570 43.04 -103.17 15.86
C SER A 570 42.99 -102.55 14.45
N GLU A 571 42.97 -103.37 13.40
CA GLU A 571 42.82 -102.88 12.02
C GLU A 571 41.48 -102.15 11.80
N ASP A 572 40.39 -102.64 12.37
CA ASP A 572 39.08 -102.01 12.30
C ASP A 572 39.03 -100.69 13.09
N GLU A 573 39.70 -100.62 14.24
CA GLU A 573 39.87 -99.39 15.03
C GLU A 573 40.73 -98.34 14.31
N GLU A 574 41.83 -98.76 13.68
CA GLU A 574 42.64 -97.86 12.84
C GLU A 574 41.86 -97.33 11.63
N ARG A 575 41.01 -98.15 11.02
CA ARG A 575 40.10 -97.70 9.95
C ARG A 575 39.10 -96.68 10.47
N ARG A 576 38.49 -96.92 11.64
CA ARG A 576 37.57 -95.96 12.28
C ARG A 576 38.26 -94.65 12.62
N LEU A 577 39.51 -94.69 13.11
CA LEU A 577 40.29 -93.48 13.37
C LEU A 577 40.59 -92.70 12.10
N ARG A 578 40.97 -93.35 11.00
CA ARG A 578 41.16 -92.65 9.71
C ARG A 578 39.89 -91.93 9.27
N VAL A 579 38.74 -92.61 9.33
CA VAL A 579 37.44 -92.01 8.99
C VAL A 579 37.11 -90.84 9.92
N LEU A 580 37.33 -90.96 11.23
CA LEU A 580 37.11 -89.86 12.17
C LEU A 580 38.07 -88.69 11.93
N THR A 581 39.33 -88.94 11.62
CA THR A 581 40.29 -87.88 11.29
C THR A 581 39.94 -87.16 9.99
N GLU A 582 39.42 -87.89 9.00
CA GLU A 582 38.93 -87.32 7.74
C GLU A 582 37.62 -86.54 7.96
N GLN A 583 36.72 -87.01 8.83
CA GLN A 583 35.54 -86.25 9.23
C GLN A 583 35.91 -84.97 10.00
N VAL A 584 36.92 -85.02 10.87
CA VAL A 584 37.42 -83.83 11.59
C VAL A 584 38.16 -82.87 10.65
N SER A 585 38.94 -83.36 9.68
CA SER A 585 39.59 -82.49 8.70
C SER A 585 38.58 -81.83 7.78
N THR A 586 37.56 -82.56 7.30
CA THR A 586 36.49 -82.00 6.47
C THR A 586 35.62 -81.01 7.24
N THR A 587 35.34 -81.23 8.53
CA THR A 587 34.62 -80.23 9.34
C THR A 587 35.47 -79.01 9.66
N ARG A 588 36.78 -79.16 9.91
CA ARG A 588 37.71 -78.03 10.04
C ARG A 588 37.82 -77.22 8.74
N GLU A 589 37.86 -77.88 7.59
CA GLU A 589 37.88 -77.20 6.29
C GLU A 589 36.55 -76.48 6.01
N ARG A 590 35.41 -77.09 6.35
CA ARG A 590 34.10 -76.42 6.30
C ARG A 590 34.03 -75.23 7.25
N HIS A 591 34.60 -75.34 8.46
CA HIS A 591 34.67 -74.23 9.40
C HIS A 591 35.56 -73.10 8.88
N ALA A 592 36.74 -73.41 8.34
CA ALA A 592 37.64 -72.42 7.75
C ALA A 592 36.97 -71.68 6.58
N ARG A 593 36.25 -72.41 5.71
CA ARG A 593 35.46 -71.81 4.62
C ARG A 593 34.31 -70.96 5.16
N SER A 594 33.52 -71.46 6.11
CA SER A 594 32.46 -70.66 6.73
C SER A 594 32.99 -69.41 7.44
N GLN A 595 34.21 -69.48 8.00
CA GLN A 595 34.86 -68.36 8.67
C GLN A 595 35.36 -67.33 7.65
N SER A 596 35.93 -67.75 6.52
CA SER A 596 36.26 -66.82 5.42
C SER A 596 35.00 -66.19 4.83
N ASP A 597 33.92 -66.96 4.68
CA ASP A 597 32.64 -66.45 4.19
C ASP A 597 32.05 -65.43 5.17
N VAL A 598 32.16 -65.65 6.48
CA VAL A 598 31.73 -64.66 7.49
C VAL A 598 32.61 -63.42 7.49
N LEU A 599 33.94 -63.55 7.35
CA LEU A 599 34.83 -62.38 7.28
C LEU A 599 34.55 -61.55 6.02
N THR A 600 34.37 -62.19 4.87
CA THR A 600 34.00 -61.49 3.63
C THR A 600 32.60 -60.85 3.74
N LEU A 601 31.63 -61.50 4.38
CA LEU A 601 30.33 -60.90 4.67
C LEU A 601 30.43 -59.74 5.67
N GLN A 602 31.31 -59.82 6.68
CA GLN A 602 31.55 -58.71 7.62
C GLN A 602 32.23 -57.52 6.94
N GLU A 603 33.20 -57.77 6.06
CA GLU A 603 33.82 -56.73 5.23
C GLU A 603 32.80 -56.11 4.27
N GLN A 604 31.95 -56.92 3.62
CA GLN A 604 30.85 -56.42 2.79
C GLN A 604 29.86 -55.58 3.60
N VAL A 605 29.46 -56.03 4.80
CA VAL A 605 28.59 -55.26 5.70
C VAL A 605 29.27 -53.95 6.12
N HIS A 606 30.58 -53.95 6.38
CA HIS A 606 31.31 -52.74 6.72
C HIS A 606 31.43 -51.77 5.55
N VAL A 607 31.73 -52.28 4.34
CA VAL A 607 31.73 -51.48 3.11
C VAL A 607 30.35 -50.90 2.85
N HIS A 608 29.28 -51.69 2.96
CA HIS A 608 27.92 -51.19 2.83
C HIS A 608 27.53 -50.19 3.93
N GLN A 609 28.07 -50.31 5.15
CA GLN A 609 27.87 -49.28 6.18
C GLN A 609 28.56 -47.96 5.80
N LEU A 610 29.79 -48.01 5.28
CA LEU A 610 30.50 -46.82 4.81
C LEU A 610 29.82 -46.20 3.58
N GLU A 611 29.35 -47.02 2.64
CA GLU A 611 28.56 -46.57 1.48
C GLU A 611 27.22 -45.96 1.94
N LEU A 612 26.54 -46.56 2.92
CA LEU A 612 25.31 -45.99 3.48
C LEU A 612 25.57 -44.66 4.18
N ASP A 613 26.67 -44.52 4.91
CA ASP A 613 27.00 -43.26 5.59
C ASP A 613 27.45 -42.19 4.57
N ALA A 614 28.16 -42.57 3.51
CA ALA A 614 28.45 -41.69 2.37
C ALA A 614 27.15 -41.25 1.68
N ILE A 615 26.25 -42.17 1.35
CA ILE A 615 24.94 -41.87 0.73
C ILE A 615 24.09 -40.98 1.66
N LYS A 616 24.08 -41.20 2.98
CA LYS A 616 23.36 -40.32 3.93
C LYS A 616 23.93 -38.91 3.95
N THR A 617 25.25 -38.76 3.86
CA THR A 617 25.89 -37.44 3.79
C THR A 617 25.62 -36.76 2.45
N GLU A 618 25.66 -37.49 1.34
CA GLU A 618 25.25 -36.98 0.03
C GLU A 618 23.75 -36.62 -0.01
N GLU A 619 22.88 -37.44 0.58
CA GLU A 619 21.45 -37.16 0.70
C GLU A 619 21.22 -35.89 1.52
N SER A 620 21.90 -35.73 2.66
CA SER A 620 21.86 -34.51 3.48
C SER A 620 22.31 -33.28 2.69
N MET A 621 23.43 -33.37 1.98
CA MET A 621 23.91 -32.28 1.13
C MET A 621 22.96 -31.99 -0.05
N SER A 622 22.33 -33.02 -0.63
CA SER A 622 21.33 -32.86 -1.69
C SER A 622 20.05 -32.22 -1.17
N LYS A 623 19.61 -32.56 0.04
CA LYS A 623 18.49 -31.93 0.73
C LYS A 623 18.77 -30.47 1.00
N ASN A 624 19.94 -30.14 1.56
CA ASN A 624 20.36 -28.76 1.78
C ASN A 624 20.38 -27.96 0.48
N ARG A 625 20.94 -28.51 -0.61
CA ARG A 625 20.92 -27.86 -1.94
C ARG A 625 19.52 -27.68 -2.49
N MET A 626 18.65 -28.68 -2.37
CA MET A 626 17.25 -28.57 -2.80
C MET A 626 16.47 -27.57 -1.95
N GLU A 627 16.74 -27.49 -0.64
CA GLU A 627 16.15 -26.51 0.27
C GLU A 627 16.64 -25.09 -0.06
N GLU A 628 17.94 -24.90 -0.29
CA GLU A 628 18.50 -23.64 -0.79
C GLU A 628 17.91 -23.24 -2.14
N ASP A 629 17.76 -24.17 -3.09
CA ASP A 629 17.13 -23.89 -4.40
C ASP A 629 15.62 -23.63 -4.27
N ARG A 630 14.94 -24.25 -3.30
CA ARG A 630 13.54 -23.92 -2.97
C ARG A 630 13.42 -22.53 -2.38
N LEU A 631 14.32 -22.17 -1.46
CA LEU A 631 14.37 -20.83 -0.87
C LEU A 631 14.67 -19.79 -1.93
N ARG A 632 15.64 -20.02 -2.81
CA ARG A 632 15.94 -19.13 -3.94
C ARG A 632 14.74 -18.97 -4.88
N ARG A 633 14.05 -20.06 -5.24
CA ARG A 633 12.84 -19.97 -6.07
C ARG A 633 11.71 -19.23 -5.35
N ALA A 634 11.51 -19.46 -4.06
CA ALA A 634 10.51 -18.75 -3.27
C ALA A 634 10.84 -17.25 -3.15
N GLU A 635 12.12 -16.91 -2.97
CA GLU A 635 12.59 -15.52 -2.99
C GLU A 635 12.37 -14.89 -4.37
N ASP A 636 12.74 -15.56 -5.46
CA ASP A 636 12.54 -15.05 -6.82
C ASP A 636 11.05 -14.96 -7.19
N GLU A 637 10.20 -15.87 -6.74
CA GLU A 637 8.75 -15.80 -6.87
C GLU A 637 8.18 -14.63 -6.06
N SER A 638 8.67 -14.40 -4.84
CA SER A 638 8.28 -13.24 -4.03
C SER A 638 8.70 -11.91 -4.67
N ARG A 639 9.90 -11.85 -5.26
CA ARG A 639 10.37 -10.69 -6.01
C ARG A 639 9.51 -10.47 -7.24
N ARG A 640 9.18 -11.53 -7.99
CA ARG A 640 8.29 -11.43 -9.15
C ARG A 640 6.87 -11.02 -8.76
N SER A 641 6.33 -11.53 -7.66
CA SER A 641 5.00 -11.14 -7.19
C SER A 641 4.99 -9.69 -6.72
N ASN A 642 6.05 -9.23 -6.04
CA ASN A 642 6.20 -7.84 -5.63
C ASN A 642 6.30 -6.92 -6.85
N VAL A 643 7.16 -7.23 -7.82
CA VAL A 643 7.26 -6.46 -9.07
C VAL A 643 5.94 -6.46 -9.85
N GLN A 644 5.20 -7.58 -9.87
CA GLN A 644 3.86 -7.61 -10.49
C GLN A 644 2.81 -6.83 -9.71
N ALA A 645 2.92 -6.74 -8.38
CA ALA A 645 2.04 -5.92 -7.55
C ALA A 645 2.35 -4.43 -7.78
N GLU A 646 3.63 -4.05 -7.75
CA GLU A 646 4.11 -2.70 -8.07
C GLU A 646 3.68 -2.29 -9.48
N LEU A 647 3.80 -3.16 -10.49
CA LEU A 647 3.32 -2.87 -11.83
C LEU A 647 1.79 -2.69 -11.90
N ARG A 648 1.01 -3.43 -11.09
CA ARG A 648 -0.44 -3.24 -11.03
C ARG A 648 -0.79 -1.91 -10.35
N GLU A 649 -0.14 -1.61 -9.23
CA GLU A 649 -0.30 -0.35 -8.52
C GLU A 649 0.07 0.84 -9.41
N LEU A 650 1.21 0.81 -10.10
CA LEU A 650 1.60 1.83 -11.07
C LEU A 650 0.62 1.95 -12.25
N MET A 651 0.03 0.84 -12.70
CA MET A 651 -0.99 0.88 -13.76
C MET A 651 -2.33 1.41 -13.26
N ASP A 652 -2.69 1.16 -12.02
CA ASP A 652 -3.89 1.71 -11.38
C ASP A 652 -3.70 3.19 -11.02
N GLU A 653 -2.53 3.59 -10.53
CA GLU A 653 -2.11 5.00 -10.38
C GLU A 653 -2.10 5.71 -11.73
N ARG A 654 -1.60 5.08 -12.79
CA ARG A 654 -1.70 5.64 -14.14
C ARG A 654 -3.15 5.80 -14.58
N ARG A 655 -4.03 4.86 -14.26
CA ARG A 655 -5.46 4.95 -14.58
C ARG A 655 -6.15 6.05 -13.77
N THR A 656 -5.84 6.21 -12.48
CA THR A 656 -6.37 7.30 -11.66
C THR A 656 -5.87 8.64 -12.17
N LEU A 657 -4.56 8.78 -12.45
CA LEU A 657 -4.00 10.00 -13.04
C LEU A 657 -4.60 10.32 -14.41
N LEU A 658 -4.86 9.32 -15.27
CA LEU A 658 -5.54 9.53 -16.55
C LEU A 658 -7.01 9.93 -16.37
N ARG A 659 -7.71 9.40 -15.36
CA ARG A 659 -9.07 9.86 -15.01
C ARG A 659 -9.02 11.28 -14.47
N GLU A 660 -8.12 11.59 -13.55
CA GLU A 660 -7.93 12.94 -13.00
C GLU A 660 -7.56 13.95 -14.09
N LEU A 661 -6.69 13.59 -15.04
CA LEU A 661 -6.39 14.42 -16.21
C LEU A 661 -7.61 14.58 -17.13
N GLY A 662 -8.42 13.52 -17.28
CA GLY A 662 -9.69 13.57 -17.99
C GLY A 662 -10.70 14.51 -17.32
N ASP A 663 -10.86 14.41 -16.00
CA ASP A 663 -11.74 15.23 -15.18
C ASP A 663 -11.26 16.68 -15.15
N MET A 664 -9.95 16.93 -15.06
CA MET A 664 -9.36 18.25 -15.19
C MET A 664 -9.54 18.81 -16.60
N GLY A 665 -9.47 17.96 -17.63
CA GLY A 665 -9.81 18.31 -19.01
C GLY A 665 -11.28 18.69 -19.17
N ALA A 666 -12.19 17.95 -18.55
CA ALA A 666 -13.63 18.23 -18.54
C ALA A 666 -13.94 19.51 -17.74
N ARG A 667 -13.32 19.71 -16.58
CA ARG A 667 -13.42 20.95 -15.79
C ARG A 667 -12.88 22.15 -16.55
N ARG A 668 -11.75 21.98 -17.26
CA ARG A 668 -11.20 23.01 -18.14
C ARG A 668 -12.15 23.31 -19.30
N GLY A 669 -12.70 22.29 -19.96
CA GLY A 669 -13.67 22.47 -21.03
C GLY A 669 -14.96 23.15 -20.55
N HIS A 670 -15.43 22.80 -19.35
CA HIS A 670 -16.56 23.46 -18.70
C HIS A 670 -16.24 24.91 -18.37
N ALA A 671 -15.08 25.19 -17.77
CA ALA A 671 -14.64 26.55 -17.49
C ALA A 671 -14.42 27.38 -18.77
N GLU A 672 -13.88 26.78 -19.84
CA GLU A 672 -13.73 27.44 -21.14
C GLU A 672 -15.09 27.71 -21.79
N ALA A 673 -16.06 26.79 -21.65
CA ALA A 673 -17.44 26.98 -22.11
C ALA A 673 -18.22 28.00 -21.27
N GLU A 674 -18.01 28.03 -19.95
CA GLU A 674 -18.55 29.05 -19.07
C GLU A 674 -17.96 30.41 -19.41
N LEU A 675 -16.64 30.50 -19.60
CA LEU A 675 -15.97 31.72 -20.05
C LEU A 675 -16.45 32.15 -21.43
N SER A 676 -16.62 31.24 -22.39
CA SER A 676 -17.18 31.59 -23.69
C SER A 676 -18.62 32.06 -23.56
N SER A 677 -19.43 31.42 -22.71
CA SER A 677 -20.80 31.84 -22.41
C SER A 677 -20.84 33.19 -21.70
N LEU A 678 -19.88 33.49 -20.81
CA LEU A 678 -19.77 34.77 -20.11
C LEU A 678 -19.27 35.86 -21.05
N VAL A 679 -18.38 35.54 -21.99
CA VAL A 679 -17.97 36.43 -23.06
C VAL A 679 -19.15 36.69 -23.99
N GLU A 680 -19.90 35.66 -24.39
CA GLU A 680 -21.13 35.82 -25.18
C GLU A 680 -22.16 36.65 -24.43
N LYS A 681 -22.42 36.36 -23.14
CA LYS A 681 -23.28 37.17 -22.26
C LYS A 681 -22.78 38.60 -22.12
N ALA A 682 -21.47 38.83 -22.01
CA ALA A 682 -20.90 40.17 -21.94
C ALA A 682 -21.01 40.91 -23.29
N THR A 683 -20.85 40.20 -24.41
CA THR A 683 -21.03 40.78 -25.75
C THR A 683 -22.49 41.05 -26.07
N THR A 684 -23.41 40.17 -25.68
CA THR A 684 -24.86 40.38 -25.80
C THR A 684 -25.33 41.45 -24.84
N LEU A 685 -24.80 41.53 -23.62
CA LEU A 685 -25.02 42.66 -22.71
C LEU A 685 -24.46 43.96 -23.27
N SER A 686 -23.29 43.93 -23.92
CA SER A 686 -22.71 45.10 -24.58
C SER A 686 -23.54 45.52 -25.78
N GLN A 687 -24.00 44.58 -26.61
CA GLN A 687 -24.89 44.81 -27.74
C GLN A 687 -26.24 45.32 -27.25
N ALA A 688 -26.84 44.69 -26.24
CA ALA A 688 -28.05 45.16 -25.58
C ALA A 688 -27.84 46.51 -24.89
N HIS A 689 -26.63 46.85 -24.41
CA HIS A 689 -26.32 48.18 -23.92
C HIS A 689 -26.22 49.19 -25.06
N GLU A 690 -25.63 48.84 -26.19
CA GLU A 690 -25.55 49.69 -27.37
C GLU A 690 -26.93 49.88 -28.01
N GLU A 691 -27.73 48.82 -28.09
CA GLU A 691 -29.14 48.82 -28.50
C GLU A 691 -29.97 49.59 -27.48
N ALA A 692 -29.80 49.39 -26.17
CA ALA A 692 -30.49 50.20 -25.16
C ALA A 692 -30.08 51.67 -25.23
N LEU A 693 -28.83 52.00 -25.56
CA LEU A 693 -28.40 53.39 -25.79
C LEU A 693 -29.02 53.93 -27.08
N ALA A 694 -29.14 53.11 -28.13
CA ALA A 694 -29.82 53.46 -29.37
C ALA A 694 -31.32 53.64 -29.14
N ASP A 695 -31.96 52.76 -28.38
CA ASP A 695 -33.35 52.77 -27.93
C ASP A 695 -33.59 53.89 -26.93
N ILE A 696 -32.63 54.27 -26.09
CA ILE A 696 -32.73 55.47 -25.24
C ILE A 696 -32.67 56.71 -26.13
N GLN A 697 -31.81 56.75 -27.14
CA GLN A 697 -31.78 57.85 -28.10
C GLN A 697 -33.04 57.87 -28.98
N GLU A 698 -33.57 56.72 -29.36
CA GLU A 698 -34.82 56.59 -30.10
C GLU A 698 -36.02 56.83 -29.22
N ALA A 699 -36.00 56.46 -27.94
CA ALA A 699 -36.99 56.78 -26.92
C ALA A 699 -36.87 58.23 -26.50
N GLU A 700 -35.72 58.90 -26.60
CA GLU A 700 -35.61 60.35 -26.45
C GLU A 700 -36.19 61.05 -27.68
N ARG A 701 -35.97 60.51 -28.88
CA ARG A 701 -36.64 60.96 -30.12
C ARG A 701 -38.13 60.67 -30.12
N LEU A 702 -38.56 59.53 -29.57
CA LEU A 702 -39.95 59.11 -29.44
C LEU A 702 -40.59 59.80 -28.25
N ARG A 703 -39.91 60.07 -27.14
CA ARG A 703 -40.40 60.93 -26.04
C ARG A 703 -40.48 62.37 -26.51
N ALA A 704 -39.58 62.84 -27.37
CA ALA A 704 -39.74 64.12 -28.05
C ALA A 704 -40.96 64.10 -29.00
N ARG A 705 -41.21 63.00 -29.72
CA ARG A 705 -42.41 62.82 -30.58
C ARG A 705 -43.70 62.48 -29.82
N LEU A 706 -43.63 61.86 -28.65
CA LEU A 706 -44.74 61.42 -27.78
C LEU A 706 -45.11 62.50 -26.79
N ALA A 707 -44.17 63.34 -26.34
CA ALA A 707 -44.47 64.64 -25.76
C ALA A 707 -45.18 65.55 -26.79
N GLU A 708 -45.03 65.26 -28.08
CA GLU A 708 -45.81 65.86 -29.17
C GLU A 708 -47.10 65.06 -29.53
N GLU A 709 -47.30 63.81 -29.06
CA GLU A 709 -48.47 62.97 -29.35
C GLU A 709 -49.36 62.64 -28.11
N PRO A 710 -50.64 63.06 -28.11
CA PRO A 710 -51.50 63.05 -26.91
C PRO A 710 -52.04 61.67 -26.45
N LEU A 711 -51.57 60.52 -26.99
CA LEU A 711 -52.08 59.19 -26.59
C LEU A 711 -51.27 58.54 -25.45
N ALA A 712 -49.94 58.69 -25.44
CA ALA A 712 -49.09 58.08 -24.42
C ALA A 712 -49.24 58.77 -23.05
N GLN A 713 -49.65 60.04 -23.05
CA GLN A 713 -49.92 60.81 -21.85
C GLN A 713 -51.20 60.35 -21.11
N ALA A 714 -52.09 59.59 -21.76
CA ALA A 714 -53.29 59.05 -21.13
C ALA A 714 -53.09 57.66 -20.48
N LEU A 715 -52.03 56.92 -20.85
CA LEU A 715 -51.74 55.59 -20.29
C LEU A 715 -50.77 55.62 -19.09
N LEU A 716 -49.99 56.68 -18.95
CA LEU A 716 -49.02 56.86 -17.85
C LEU A 716 -49.62 57.52 -16.59
N ASP A 717 -50.84 58.08 -16.66
CA ASP A 717 -51.44 58.83 -15.55
C ASP A 717 -52.26 57.96 -14.57
N ASP A 718 -52.63 56.71 -14.92
CA ASP A 718 -53.41 55.81 -14.05
C ASP A 718 -52.54 54.67 -13.47
N ASN A 719 -51.81 54.96 -12.39
CA ASN A 719 -50.94 54.03 -11.64
C ASN A 719 -51.66 52.84 -10.94
N ASN A 720 -52.98 52.70 -11.04
CA ASN A 720 -53.75 51.76 -10.21
C ASN A 720 -53.77 50.30 -10.71
N THR A 721 -53.35 50.02 -11.95
CA THR A 721 -53.49 48.68 -12.54
C THR A 721 -52.35 47.71 -12.21
N PHE A 722 -51.16 48.22 -11.85
CA PHE A 722 -49.97 47.40 -11.59
C PHE A 722 -49.62 47.25 -10.09
N GLU A 723 -50.30 47.98 -9.19
CA GLU A 723 -50.04 47.97 -7.74
C GLU A 723 -50.35 46.59 -7.10
N GLY A 724 -51.22 45.79 -7.71
CA GLY A 724 -51.59 44.44 -7.24
C GLY A 724 -50.50 43.37 -7.35
N LEU A 725 -49.46 43.58 -8.16
CA LEU A 725 -48.34 42.62 -8.32
C LEU A 725 -47.27 42.75 -7.21
N GLY A 726 -47.21 43.90 -6.52
CA GLY A 726 -46.22 44.14 -5.47
C GLY A 726 -46.22 43.08 -4.35
N PRO A 727 -47.37 42.78 -3.73
CA PRO A 727 -47.47 41.76 -2.67
C PRO A 727 -47.16 40.32 -3.12
N VAL A 728 -47.26 40.02 -4.42
CA VAL A 728 -46.91 38.72 -5.02
C VAL A 728 -45.39 38.62 -5.12
N LEU A 729 -44.73 39.68 -5.60
CA LEU A 729 -43.27 39.74 -5.74
C LEU A 729 -42.55 39.72 -4.37
N GLU A 730 -43.06 40.43 -3.37
CA GLU A 730 -42.49 40.40 -2.00
C GLU A 730 -42.55 38.99 -1.38
N ARG A 731 -43.62 38.23 -1.63
CA ARG A 731 -43.76 36.84 -1.17
C ARG A 731 -42.81 35.89 -1.90
N LEU A 732 -42.58 36.10 -3.20
CA LEU A 732 -41.60 35.36 -3.99
C LEU A 732 -40.17 35.59 -3.51
N GLU A 733 -39.82 36.84 -3.20
CA GLU A 733 -38.51 37.20 -2.64
C GLU A 733 -38.30 36.53 -1.28
N HIS A 734 -39.32 36.51 -0.42
CA HIS A 734 -39.24 35.83 0.87
C HIS A 734 -39.04 34.32 0.74
N ALA A 735 -39.71 33.65 -0.20
CA ALA A 735 -39.50 32.23 -0.48
C ALA A 735 -38.07 31.93 -0.97
N ARG A 736 -37.49 32.85 -1.75
CA ARG A 736 -36.11 32.79 -2.23
C ARG A 736 -35.09 32.95 -1.10
N GLU A 737 -35.33 33.88 -0.17
CA GLU A 737 -34.49 34.07 1.02
C GLU A 737 -34.46 32.85 1.95
N LEU A 738 -35.56 32.09 2.00
CA LEU A 738 -35.66 30.84 2.76
C LEU A 738 -34.99 29.63 2.07
N GLY A 739 -34.52 29.80 0.83
CA GLY A 739 -33.78 28.78 0.08
C GLY A 739 -34.64 27.72 -0.62
N TYR A 740 -35.93 27.99 -0.86
CA TYR A 740 -36.80 27.11 -1.67
C TYR A 740 -36.72 27.46 -3.17
N SER A 741 -36.94 26.49 -4.06
CA SER A 741 -36.95 26.74 -5.51
C SER A 741 -38.19 27.53 -5.96
N VAL A 742 -37.95 28.70 -6.55
CA VAL A 742 -39.00 29.61 -7.08
C VAL A 742 -39.17 29.44 -8.60
N THR A 743 -38.54 28.44 -9.20
CA THR A 743 -38.50 28.17 -10.65
C THR A 743 -39.87 28.12 -11.29
N MET A 744 -40.79 27.34 -10.72
CA MET A 744 -42.15 27.23 -11.23
C MET A 744 -42.97 28.53 -11.09
N LEU A 745 -42.74 29.31 -10.03
CA LEU A 745 -43.43 30.59 -9.84
C LEU A 745 -42.87 31.68 -10.76
N ASP A 746 -41.56 31.71 -11.01
CA ASP A 746 -40.94 32.61 -11.98
C ASP A 746 -41.50 32.33 -13.39
N ARG A 747 -41.68 31.06 -13.77
CA ARG A 747 -42.36 30.67 -15.03
C ARG A 747 -43.85 31.05 -15.05
N ALA A 748 -44.55 30.96 -13.92
CA ALA A 748 -45.94 31.42 -13.83
C ALA A 748 -46.06 32.95 -14.02
N VAL A 749 -45.12 33.72 -13.46
CA VAL A 749 -45.05 35.18 -13.65
C VAL A 749 -44.71 35.54 -15.10
N GLU A 750 -43.77 34.84 -15.72
CA GLU A 750 -43.46 35.01 -17.15
C GLU A 750 -44.68 34.73 -18.01
N ARG A 751 -45.40 33.63 -17.74
CA ARG A 751 -46.62 33.29 -18.47
C ARG A 751 -47.72 34.33 -18.27
N ALA A 752 -47.90 34.82 -17.05
CA ALA A 752 -48.80 35.91 -16.72
C ALA A 752 -48.52 37.18 -17.56
N LEU A 753 -47.25 37.57 -17.70
CA LEU A 753 -46.85 38.70 -18.52
C LEU A 753 -47.11 38.47 -20.02
N GLN A 754 -46.88 37.25 -20.52
CA GLN A 754 -47.21 36.89 -21.91
C GLN A 754 -48.72 37.00 -22.18
N VAL A 755 -49.57 36.58 -21.25
CA VAL A 755 -51.03 36.73 -21.35
C VAL A 755 -51.42 38.20 -21.39
N ILE A 756 -50.88 39.02 -20.49
CA ILE A 756 -51.16 40.46 -20.45
C ILE A 756 -50.74 41.10 -21.78
N GLN A 757 -49.54 40.79 -22.28
CA GLN A 757 -49.06 41.30 -23.56
C GLN A 757 -49.95 40.88 -24.73
N SER A 758 -50.41 39.62 -24.75
CA SER A 758 -51.33 39.14 -25.78
C SER A 758 -52.67 39.89 -25.80
N THR A 759 -53.16 40.29 -24.61
CA THR A 759 -54.40 41.05 -24.49
C THR A 759 -54.22 42.48 -25.01
N VAL A 760 -53.06 43.10 -24.75
CA VAL A 760 -52.67 44.38 -25.35
C VAL A 760 -52.63 44.26 -26.88
N ASP A 761 -51.98 43.22 -27.40
CA ASP A 761 -51.84 43.02 -28.84
C ASP A 761 -53.18 42.75 -29.53
N HIS A 762 -54.07 41.99 -28.89
CA HIS A 762 -55.44 41.77 -29.38
C HIS A 762 -56.28 43.06 -29.40
N VAL A 763 -56.15 43.91 -28.37
CA VAL A 763 -56.84 45.21 -28.30
C VAL A 763 -56.23 46.23 -29.27
N ALA A 764 -54.92 46.15 -29.52
CA ALA A 764 -54.22 46.96 -30.51
C ALA A 764 -54.50 46.50 -31.96
N ALA A 765 -54.84 45.22 -32.17
CA ALA A 765 -55.22 44.66 -33.47
C ALA A 765 -56.68 44.96 -33.86
N THR A 766 -57.59 45.11 -32.90
CA THR A 766 -59.01 45.42 -33.18
C THR A 766 -59.28 46.66 -34.07
N PRO A 767 -58.52 47.78 -34.04
CA PRO A 767 -58.72 48.89 -34.97
C PRO A 767 -58.44 48.52 -36.44
N ARG A 768 -57.58 47.52 -36.72
CA ARG A 768 -57.33 47.03 -38.09
C ARG A 768 -58.53 46.31 -38.70
N HIS A 769 -59.46 45.83 -37.85
CA HIS A 769 -60.62 45.03 -38.26
C HIS A 769 -61.95 45.80 -38.25
N LEU A 770 -62.00 47.00 -37.66
CA LEU A 770 -63.24 47.81 -37.58
C LEU A 770 -63.54 48.57 -38.88
N LEU A 771 -62.52 48.98 -39.64
CA LEU A 771 -62.62 49.55 -40.99
C LEU A 771 -61.41 49.07 -41.79
N SER A 772 -61.62 48.56 -43.00
CA SER A 772 -60.49 48.18 -43.85
C SER A 772 -59.61 49.40 -44.14
N SER A 773 -58.30 49.19 -44.27
CA SER A 773 -57.35 50.25 -44.62
C SER A 773 -57.78 51.02 -45.89
N GLU A 774 -58.44 50.34 -46.81
CA GLU A 774 -59.05 50.92 -48.01
C GLU A 774 -60.20 51.88 -47.71
N VAL A 775 -61.08 51.56 -46.76
CA VAL A 775 -62.20 52.42 -46.35
C VAL A 775 -61.68 53.65 -45.60
N MET A 776 -60.66 53.49 -44.76
CA MET A 776 -60.02 54.62 -44.06
C MET A 776 -59.31 55.57 -45.01
N THR A 777 -58.55 55.04 -45.98
CA THR A 777 -57.87 55.85 -47.01
C THR A 777 -58.86 56.57 -47.94
N LEU A 778 -60.04 55.97 -48.19
CA LEU A 778 -61.15 56.62 -48.89
C LEU A 778 -61.77 57.76 -48.09
N LEU A 779 -62.03 57.55 -46.79
CA LEU A 779 -62.58 58.56 -45.88
C LEU A 779 -61.64 59.77 -45.72
N GLU A 780 -60.33 59.53 -45.64
CA GLU A 780 -59.30 60.57 -45.57
C GLU A 780 -59.23 61.42 -46.84
N ARG A 781 -59.49 60.82 -48.01
CA ARG A 781 -59.54 61.52 -49.30
C ARG A 781 -60.80 62.34 -49.49
N GLN A 782 -61.95 61.85 -49.03
CA GLN A 782 -63.25 62.46 -49.30
C GLN A 782 -63.68 63.46 -48.22
N VAL A 783 -63.51 63.12 -46.93
CA VAL A 783 -63.96 63.95 -45.81
C VAL A 783 -62.97 63.83 -44.64
N PRO A 784 -61.89 64.65 -44.63
CA PRO A 784 -60.81 64.52 -43.66
C PRO A 784 -61.24 64.81 -42.21
N GLN A 785 -62.28 65.63 -42.02
CA GLN A 785 -62.83 65.95 -40.70
C GLN A 785 -63.55 64.76 -40.06
N THR A 786 -64.31 63.98 -40.83
CA THR A 786 -64.95 62.75 -40.33
C THR A 786 -63.95 61.62 -40.17
N ALA A 787 -62.91 61.55 -41.02
CA ALA A 787 -61.81 60.61 -40.81
C ALA A 787 -61.06 60.88 -39.48
N GLY A 788 -60.84 62.16 -39.14
CA GLY A 788 -60.28 62.57 -37.84
C GLY A 788 -61.16 62.17 -36.66
N ALA A 789 -62.48 62.38 -36.75
CA ALA A 789 -63.43 61.98 -35.71
C ALA A 789 -63.54 60.45 -35.57
N VAL A 790 -63.54 59.71 -36.68
CA VAL A 790 -63.56 58.23 -36.70
C VAL A 790 -62.26 57.66 -36.12
N ARG A 791 -61.09 58.25 -36.42
CA ARG A 791 -59.83 57.89 -35.76
C ARG A 791 -59.86 58.23 -34.26
N GLY A 792 -60.44 59.36 -33.87
CA GLY A 792 -60.63 59.74 -32.47
C GLY A 792 -61.52 58.77 -31.71
N LEU A 793 -62.63 58.35 -32.31
CA LEU A 793 -63.53 57.33 -31.75
C LEU A 793 -62.91 55.94 -31.76
N ALA A 794 -62.15 55.56 -32.79
CA ALA A 794 -61.42 54.30 -32.82
C ALA A 794 -60.36 54.27 -31.71
N ARG A 795 -59.57 55.34 -31.57
CA ARG A 795 -58.60 55.53 -30.47
C ARG A 795 -59.26 55.48 -29.10
N TRP A 796 -60.36 56.21 -28.91
CA TRP A 796 -61.12 56.18 -27.65
C TRP A 796 -61.71 54.80 -27.38
N SER A 797 -62.23 54.09 -28.39
CA SER A 797 -62.76 52.74 -28.22
C SER A 797 -61.67 51.69 -27.93
N VAL A 798 -60.47 51.87 -28.47
CA VAL A 798 -59.30 51.03 -28.18
C VAL A 798 -58.82 51.33 -26.77
N GLN A 799 -58.73 52.60 -26.38
CA GLN A 799 -58.37 53.01 -25.03
C GLN A 799 -59.36 52.45 -24.00
N GLN A 800 -60.68 52.63 -24.20
CA GLN A 800 -61.71 52.13 -23.30
C GLN A 800 -61.72 50.60 -23.21
N ARG A 801 -61.50 49.90 -24.34
CA ARG A 801 -61.38 48.44 -24.35
C ARG A 801 -60.09 47.98 -23.69
N LEU A 802 -58.99 48.71 -23.86
CA LEU A 802 -57.72 48.41 -23.22
C LEU A 802 -57.87 48.58 -21.71
N GLU A 803 -58.36 49.73 -21.23
CA GLU A 803 -58.63 49.96 -19.81
C GLU A 803 -59.54 48.88 -19.19
N HIS A 804 -60.58 48.45 -19.89
CA HIS A 804 -61.50 47.44 -19.36
C HIS A 804 -60.98 46.00 -19.47
N GLN A 805 -60.52 45.57 -20.65
CA GLN A 805 -60.07 44.20 -20.89
C GLN A 805 -58.70 43.92 -20.28
N LEU A 806 -57.77 44.88 -20.32
CA LEU A 806 -56.47 44.76 -19.64
C LEU A 806 -56.66 44.80 -18.12
N GLY A 807 -57.52 45.70 -17.62
CA GLY A 807 -57.82 45.73 -16.19
C GLY A 807 -58.44 44.41 -15.70
N GLU A 808 -59.33 43.80 -16.49
CA GLU A 808 -59.93 42.51 -16.17
C GLU A 808 -58.90 41.37 -16.26
N THR A 809 -58.09 41.29 -17.31
CA THR A 809 -57.09 40.23 -17.48
C THR A 809 -56.00 40.30 -16.42
N VAL A 810 -55.49 41.50 -16.11
CA VAL A 810 -54.50 41.71 -15.05
C VAL A 810 -55.06 41.29 -13.69
N ASN A 811 -56.31 41.63 -13.37
CA ASN A 811 -56.92 41.23 -12.10
C ASN A 811 -57.06 39.71 -11.96
N HIS A 812 -57.49 39.01 -13.02
CA HIS A 812 -57.60 37.55 -12.98
C HIS A 812 -56.23 36.87 -12.90
N VAL A 813 -55.23 37.39 -13.62
CA VAL A 813 -53.86 36.89 -13.58
C VAL A 813 -53.22 37.11 -12.20
N VAL A 814 -53.46 38.25 -11.55
CA VAL A 814 -53.01 38.49 -10.17
C VAL A 814 -53.65 37.49 -9.22
N LEU A 815 -54.96 37.25 -9.33
CA LEU A 815 -55.66 36.24 -8.52
C LEU A 815 -55.07 34.85 -8.76
N ASP A 816 -54.79 34.46 -10.00
CA ASP A 816 -54.18 33.17 -10.32
C ASP A 816 -52.82 33.00 -9.65
N LEU A 817 -51.96 34.03 -9.72
CA LEU A 817 -50.65 34.03 -9.07
C LEU A 817 -50.77 33.98 -7.54
N GLU A 818 -51.78 34.62 -6.94
CA GLU A 818 -52.05 34.53 -5.51
C GLU A 818 -52.47 33.12 -5.09
N HIS A 819 -53.35 32.45 -5.85
CA HIS A 819 -53.75 31.08 -5.56
C HIS A 819 -52.59 30.08 -5.74
N LEU A 820 -51.75 30.29 -6.77
CA LEU A 820 -50.52 29.51 -6.95
C LEU A 820 -49.56 29.68 -5.77
N LEU A 821 -49.38 30.92 -5.31
CA LEU A 821 -48.56 31.21 -4.12
C LEU A 821 -49.13 30.57 -2.85
N GLU A 822 -50.45 30.56 -2.66
CA GLU A 822 -51.06 29.88 -1.51
C GLU A 822 -50.83 28.37 -1.51
N ASP A 823 -50.97 27.72 -2.67
CA ASP A 823 -50.69 26.28 -2.81
C ASP A 823 -49.18 26.00 -2.62
N TYR A 824 -48.32 26.91 -3.08
CA TYR A 824 -46.88 26.85 -2.88
C TYR A 824 -46.49 27.01 -1.39
N ASP A 825 -47.08 27.95 -0.66
CA ASP A 825 -46.84 28.11 0.79
C ASP A 825 -47.32 26.87 1.57
N ARG A 826 -48.48 26.31 1.20
CA ARG A 826 -48.96 25.04 1.76
C ARG A 826 -47.97 23.91 1.48
N SER A 827 -47.39 23.87 0.28
CA SER A 827 -46.38 22.87 -0.08
C SER A 827 -45.12 22.98 0.80
N ILE A 828 -44.64 24.19 1.10
CA ILE A 828 -43.50 24.42 2.02
C ILE A 828 -43.79 23.86 3.41
N THR A 829 -44.99 24.11 3.94
CA THR A 829 -45.35 23.59 5.28
C THR A 829 -45.38 22.06 5.32
N MET A 830 -45.81 21.42 4.23
CA MET A 830 -45.85 19.97 4.07
C MET A 830 -44.46 19.37 3.85
N LEU A 831 -43.58 20.00 3.06
CA LEU A 831 -42.19 19.59 2.91
C LEU A 831 -41.45 19.58 4.26
N ARG A 832 -41.68 20.60 5.09
CA ARG A 832 -41.08 20.63 6.44
C ARG A 832 -41.55 19.46 7.30
N ARG A 833 -42.81 19.03 7.15
CA ARG A 833 -43.33 17.84 7.83
C ARG A 833 -42.68 16.57 7.28
N ILE A 834 -42.62 16.40 5.96
CA ILE A 834 -41.98 15.25 5.30
C ILE A 834 -40.50 15.13 5.68
N ARG A 835 -39.78 16.25 5.72
CA ARG A 835 -38.39 16.30 6.18
C ARG A 835 -38.23 15.76 7.60
N ASN A 836 -39.10 16.18 8.53
CA ASN A 836 -39.07 15.66 9.90
C ASN A 836 -39.36 14.15 9.95
N VAL A 837 -40.21 13.64 9.07
CA VAL A 837 -40.54 12.21 8.96
C VAL A 837 -39.36 11.42 8.40
N LEU A 838 -38.68 11.91 7.37
CA LEU A 838 -37.46 11.31 6.82
C LEU A 838 -36.33 11.24 7.87
N GLU A 839 -36.12 12.31 8.63
CA GLU A 839 -35.15 12.33 9.74
C GLU A 839 -35.51 11.32 10.85
N GLN A 840 -36.79 11.03 11.05
CA GLN A 840 -37.25 10.00 11.99
C GLN A 840 -37.04 8.58 11.44
N ILE A 841 -37.30 8.36 10.15
CA ILE A 841 -37.12 7.07 9.47
C ILE A 841 -35.62 6.71 9.37
N GLU A 842 -34.73 7.69 9.15
CA GLU A 842 -33.29 7.49 9.19
C GLU A 842 -32.81 6.92 10.53
N ARG A 843 -33.39 7.43 11.64
CA ARG A 843 -33.09 6.95 13.00
C ARG A 843 -33.61 5.54 13.26
N LEU A 844 -34.61 5.09 12.51
CA LEU A 844 -35.18 3.74 12.59
C LEU A 844 -34.44 2.71 11.73
N GLY A 845 -33.40 3.13 10.99
CA GLY A 845 -32.51 2.21 10.26
C GLY A 845 -32.81 2.04 8.78
N ALA A 846 -33.63 2.91 8.18
CA ALA A 846 -33.87 2.91 6.73
C ALA A 846 -32.59 3.23 5.93
N PRO A 847 -32.51 2.80 4.66
CA PRO A 847 -31.35 3.03 3.80
C PRO A 847 -31.00 4.52 3.71
N SER A 848 -29.86 4.91 4.30
CA SER A 848 -29.43 6.31 4.39
C SER A 848 -29.23 6.98 3.04
N HIS A 849 -28.87 6.23 2.00
CA HIS A 849 -28.71 6.75 0.65
C HIS A 849 -30.04 7.21 0.03
N GLU A 850 -31.12 6.44 0.18
CA GLU A 850 -32.46 6.81 -0.30
C GLU A 850 -33.04 7.96 0.52
N VAL A 851 -32.85 7.94 1.85
CA VAL A 851 -33.28 9.02 2.74
C VAL A 851 -32.56 10.32 2.43
N HIS A 852 -31.24 10.30 2.26
CA HIS A 852 -30.47 11.50 1.89
C HIS A 852 -30.86 12.02 0.50
N ALA A 853 -31.15 11.13 -0.47
CA ALA A 853 -31.63 11.52 -1.79
C ALA A 853 -33.00 12.23 -1.75
N LEU A 854 -33.91 11.82 -0.85
CA LEU A 854 -35.19 12.52 -0.67
C LEU A 854 -35.02 13.81 0.15
N MET A 855 -34.10 13.84 1.12
CA MET A 855 -33.81 15.02 1.95
C MET A 855 -33.19 16.18 1.16
N THR A 856 -32.32 15.91 0.19
CA THR A 856 -31.74 16.94 -0.69
C THR A 856 -32.81 17.60 -1.56
N ASN A 857 -33.84 16.85 -1.93
CA ASN A 857 -34.95 17.33 -2.76
C ASN A 857 -36.04 18.06 -1.95
N CYS A 858 -36.01 18.05 -0.61
CA CYS A 858 -36.96 18.77 0.25
C CYS A 858 -36.85 20.32 0.19
N GLN A 859 -35.92 20.86 -0.60
CA GLN A 859 -35.82 22.30 -0.91
C GLN A 859 -36.66 22.68 -2.15
N ARG A 860 -37.22 21.69 -2.86
CA ARG A 860 -38.01 21.89 -4.07
C ARG A 860 -39.48 21.61 -3.79
N PRO A 861 -40.32 22.65 -3.55
CA PRO A 861 -41.76 22.49 -3.40
C PRO A 861 -42.39 21.76 -4.59
N GLU A 862 -41.89 21.98 -5.81
CA GLU A 862 -42.40 21.32 -7.01
C GLU A 862 -42.20 19.79 -7.07
N ALA A 863 -41.33 19.23 -6.22
CA ALA A 863 -41.11 17.80 -6.07
C ALA A 863 -41.96 17.17 -4.94
N LEU A 864 -42.85 17.94 -4.30
CA LEU A 864 -43.61 17.44 -3.14
C LEU A 864 -44.42 16.17 -3.41
N PRO A 865 -45.14 16.01 -4.54
CA PRO A 865 -45.88 14.78 -4.82
C PRO A 865 -44.98 13.54 -4.92
N SER A 866 -43.83 13.66 -5.59
CA SER A 866 -42.87 12.55 -5.73
C SER A 866 -42.16 12.25 -4.41
N LEU A 867 -41.84 13.27 -3.62
CA LEU A 867 -41.33 13.13 -2.25
C LEU A 867 -42.35 12.43 -1.33
N ALA A 868 -43.63 12.78 -1.41
CA ALA A 868 -44.68 12.12 -0.65
C ALA A 868 -44.79 10.64 -1.03
N GLN A 869 -44.74 10.29 -2.31
CA GLN A 869 -44.75 8.89 -2.74
C GLN A 869 -43.50 8.12 -2.30
N GLY A 870 -42.30 8.70 -2.42
CA GLY A 870 -41.05 8.09 -1.97
C GLY A 870 -41.02 7.88 -0.46
N THR A 871 -41.47 8.87 0.32
CA THR A 871 -41.57 8.76 1.78
C THR A 871 -42.59 7.73 2.21
N ARG A 872 -43.74 7.62 1.55
CA ARG A 872 -44.72 6.55 1.79
C ARG A 872 -44.13 5.16 1.58
N LYS A 873 -43.40 4.95 0.47
CA LYS A 873 -42.73 3.68 0.16
C LYS A 873 -41.72 3.32 1.26
N LEU A 874 -40.90 4.28 1.69
CA LEU A 874 -39.93 4.07 2.78
C LEU A 874 -40.61 3.72 4.12
N ILE A 875 -41.71 4.40 4.46
CA ILE A 875 -42.46 4.07 5.69
C ILE A 875 -43.04 2.64 5.58
N GLN A 876 -43.53 2.26 4.40
CA GLN A 876 -44.09 0.92 4.17
C GLN A 876 -43.02 -0.17 4.30
N VAL A 877 -41.85 0.01 3.71
CA VAL A 877 -40.72 -0.94 3.85
C VAL A 877 -40.28 -1.05 5.32
N ALA A 878 -40.14 0.08 6.02
CA ALA A 878 -39.78 0.07 7.44
C ALA A 878 -40.84 -0.62 8.32
N LEU A 879 -42.12 -0.47 7.99
CA LEU A 879 -43.23 -1.11 8.69
C LEU A 879 -43.26 -2.62 8.44
N ASP A 880 -43.01 -3.06 7.20
CA ASP A 880 -42.87 -4.47 6.84
C ASP A 880 -41.69 -5.13 7.57
N ASP A 881 -40.55 -4.44 7.66
CA ASP A 881 -39.37 -4.90 8.42
C ASP A 881 -39.65 -4.99 9.92
N ILE A 882 -40.33 -3.99 10.49
CA ILE A 882 -40.71 -3.98 11.90
C ILE A 882 -41.68 -5.13 12.22
N TYR A 883 -42.64 -5.43 11.34
CA TYR A 883 -43.53 -6.58 11.53
C TYR A 883 -42.79 -7.91 11.41
N LEU A 884 -41.87 -8.03 10.46
CA LEU A 884 -41.02 -9.22 10.32
C LEU A 884 -40.14 -9.44 11.56
N GLU A 885 -39.60 -8.36 12.14
CA GLU A 885 -38.75 -8.40 13.34
C GLU A 885 -39.56 -8.65 14.62
N ALA A 886 -40.77 -8.08 14.71
CA ALA A 886 -41.69 -8.32 15.82
C ALA A 886 -42.13 -9.79 15.90
N ASP A 887 -42.36 -10.44 14.76
CA ASP A 887 -42.71 -11.87 14.68
C ASP A 887 -41.57 -12.81 15.13
N GLN A 888 -40.32 -12.34 15.09
CA GLN A 888 -39.13 -13.12 15.48
C GLN A 888 -38.73 -12.95 16.96
N ARG A 889 -39.25 -11.93 17.65
CA ARG A 889 -38.85 -11.57 19.02
C ARG A 889 -39.81 -12.07 20.10
N ASP A 890 -39.32 -12.14 21.33
CA ASP A 890 -40.13 -12.45 22.51
C ASP A 890 -41.14 -11.32 22.82
N ALA A 891 -42.30 -11.68 23.37
CA ALA A 891 -43.46 -10.79 23.55
C ALA A 891 -43.21 -9.47 24.33
N GLY A 892 -42.08 -9.34 25.05
CA GLY A 892 -41.70 -8.11 25.74
C GLY A 892 -40.97 -7.09 24.87
N GLU A 893 -40.16 -7.54 23.91
CA GLU A 893 -39.43 -6.67 22.97
C GLU A 893 -40.31 -6.28 21.78
N ALA A 894 -41.25 -7.13 21.41
CA ALA A 894 -42.26 -6.85 20.38
C ALA A 894 -43.16 -5.64 20.73
N ILE A 895 -43.41 -5.37 22.03
CA ILE A 895 -44.24 -4.23 22.48
C ILE A 895 -43.59 -2.88 22.13
N GLY A 896 -42.26 -2.78 22.22
CA GLY A 896 -41.56 -1.55 21.84
C GLY A 896 -41.60 -1.28 20.33
N LEU A 897 -41.57 -2.36 19.52
CA LEU A 897 -41.72 -2.30 18.08
C LEU A 897 -43.17 -1.97 17.65
N GLU A 898 -44.17 -2.46 18.38
CA GLU A 898 -45.58 -2.15 18.15
C GLU A 898 -45.89 -0.66 18.34
N GLU A 899 -45.31 -0.01 19.36
CA GLU A 899 -45.44 1.44 19.56
C GLU A 899 -44.84 2.23 18.39
N THR A 900 -43.69 1.81 17.85
CA THR A 900 -43.07 2.44 16.68
C THR A 900 -43.87 2.20 15.40
N ALA A 901 -44.40 0.99 15.19
CA ALA A 901 -45.26 0.66 14.06
C ALA A 901 -46.51 1.54 14.05
N ARG A 902 -47.15 1.74 15.21
CA ARG A 902 -48.33 2.60 15.34
C ARG A 902 -48.07 4.06 14.97
N VAL A 903 -46.90 4.59 15.31
CA VAL A 903 -46.50 5.95 14.91
C VAL A 903 -46.31 6.04 13.40
N LEU A 904 -45.67 5.04 12.79
CA LEU A 904 -45.49 4.97 11.33
C LEU A 904 -46.84 4.82 10.59
N GLU A 905 -47.77 4.00 11.10
CA GLU A 905 -49.14 3.92 10.57
C GLU A 905 -49.86 5.27 10.63
N GLU A 906 -49.76 5.97 11.77
CA GLU A 906 -50.36 7.30 11.92
C GLU A 906 -49.77 8.28 10.89
N LEU A 907 -48.46 8.22 10.64
CA LEU A 907 -47.80 9.04 9.62
C LEU A 907 -48.27 8.70 8.20
N ILE A 908 -48.45 7.42 7.85
CA ILE A 908 -49.05 7.03 6.56
C ILE A 908 -50.46 7.61 6.45
N THR A 909 -51.30 7.47 7.47
CA THR A 909 -52.68 7.99 7.40
C THR A 909 -52.72 9.51 7.24
N GLN A 910 -51.77 10.24 7.85
CA GLN A 910 -51.64 11.69 7.69
C GLN A 910 -51.14 12.09 6.31
N LEU A 911 -50.24 11.30 5.73
CA LEU A 911 -49.71 11.49 4.38
C LEU A 911 -50.78 11.17 3.33
N ASP A 912 -51.56 10.10 3.50
CA ASP A 912 -52.65 9.72 2.60
C ASP A 912 -53.84 10.69 2.70
N ALA A 913 -54.13 11.21 3.89
CA ALA A 913 -55.13 12.28 4.07
C ALA A 913 -54.78 13.59 3.33
N SER A 914 -53.52 13.77 2.94
CA SER A 914 -53.08 14.93 2.16
C SER A 914 -53.39 14.83 0.67
N GLY A 915 -53.78 13.65 0.18
CA GLY A 915 -54.17 13.43 -1.23
C GLY A 915 -53.03 13.51 -2.24
N LEU A 916 -51.78 13.47 -1.78
CA LEU A 916 -50.56 13.58 -2.61
C LEU A 916 -49.95 12.22 -2.99
N THR A 917 -50.39 11.15 -2.32
CA THR A 917 -49.87 9.80 -2.46
C THR A 917 -50.66 8.94 -3.43
N ASP A 918 -51.95 9.24 -3.62
CA ASP A 918 -52.88 8.48 -4.46
C ASP A 918 -53.17 9.23 -5.78
N GLY A 919 -52.43 8.89 -6.84
CA GLY A 919 -52.71 9.34 -8.21
C GLY A 919 -52.17 10.73 -8.57
N ILE A 920 -52.82 11.38 -9.55
CA ILE A 920 -52.40 12.69 -10.06
C ILE A 920 -52.69 13.77 -9.00
N PRO A 921 -51.68 14.50 -8.52
CA PRO A 921 -51.87 15.50 -7.47
C PRO A 921 -52.79 16.62 -7.96
N ARG A 922 -53.72 17.05 -7.10
CA ARG A 922 -54.72 18.09 -7.41
C ARG A 922 -54.33 19.42 -6.78
N GLY A 923 -54.48 20.51 -7.51
CA GLY A 923 -54.14 21.86 -7.07
C GLY A 923 -53.73 22.74 -8.26
N MET A 924 -53.92 24.06 -8.14
CA MET A 924 -53.62 24.98 -9.25
C MET A 924 -52.14 24.94 -9.62
N LEU A 925 -51.29 24.71 -8.61
CA LEU A 925 -49.85 24.55 -8.73
C LEU A 925 -49.46 23.35 -9.60
N TRP A 926 -50.08 22.19 -9.36
CA TRP A 926 -49.79 20.93 -10.06
C TRP A 926 -50.40 20.88 -11.45
N GLU A 927 -51.55 21.52 -11.63
CA GLU A 927 -52.13 21.67 -12.95
C GLU A 927 -51.33 22.66 -13.81
N PHE A 928 -50.75 23.70 -13.21
CA PHE A 928 -49.81 24.60 -13.90
C PHE A 928 -48.50 23.88 -14.27
N GLN A 929 -47.94 23.09 -13.35
CA GLN A 929 -46.73 22.29 -13.62
C GLN A 929 -46.90 21.33 -14.81
N ARG A 930 -48.09 20.75 -14.97
CA ARG A 930 -48.37 19.77 -16.04
C ARG A 930 -48.60 20.42 -17.40
N ASP A 931 -49.41 21.47 -17.44
CA ASP A 931 -49.92 22.01 -18.70
C ASP A 931 -49.29 23.37 -19.08
N GLY A 932 -48.55 24.00 -18.17
CA GLY A 932 -47.92 25.32 -18.34
C GLY A 932 -48.91 26.49 -18.47
N LEU A 933 -50.19 26.24 -18.24
CA LEU A 933 -51.28 27.21 -18.44
C LEU A 933 -51.83 27.70 -17.11
N LEU A 934 -51.97 29.03 -16.99
CA LEU A 934 -52.65 29.65 -15.85
C LEU A 934 -54.15 29.29 -15.82
N PRO A 935 -54.78 29.24 -14.63
CA PRO A 935 -56.22 28.94 -14.49
C PRO A 935 -57.11 29.81 -15.38
N PHE A 936 -56.87 31.13 -15.40
CA PHE A 936 -57.59 32.08 -16.24
C PHE A 936 -57.45 31.75 -17.73
N GLU A 937 -56.25 31.39 -18.21
CA GLU A 937 -56.06 31.00 -19.61
C GLU A 937 -56.81 29.71 -19.97
N ARG A 938 -56.87 28.78 -19.02
CA ARG A 938 -57.51 27.48 -19.19
C ARG A 938 -59.03 27.60 -19.29
N GLU A 939 -59.61 28.45 -18.47
CA GLU A 939 -61.06 28.58 -18.33
C GLU A 939 -61.68 29.68 -19.20
N SER A 940 -61.00 30.82 -19.35
CA SER A 940 -61.57 32.01 -19.98
C SER A 940 -61.15 32.22 -21.44
N ILE A 941 -59.96 31.76 -21.84
CA ILE A 941 -59.43 31.97 -23.20
C ILE A 941 -59.74 30.74 -24.07
N PRO A 942 -60.44 30.89 -25.22
CA PRO A 942 -60.68 29.78 -26.14
C PRO A 942 -59.38 29.20 -26.71
N SER A 943 -59.31 27.87 -26.90
CA SER A 943 -58.08 27.17 -27.31
C SER A 943 -57.39 27.70 -28.57
N GLY A 944 -58.13 28.29 -29.52
CA GLY A 944 -57.56 28.89 -30.73
C GLY A 944 -56.95 30.29 -30.56
N GLN A 945 -57.10 30.92 -29.40
CA GLN A 945 -56.56 32.25 -29.06
C GLN A 945 -55.47 32.18 -27.96
N ARG A 946 -55.16 30.97 -27.47
CA ARG A 946 -54.11 30.77 -26.47
C ARG A 946 -52.75 30.89 -27.13
N LEU A 947 -51.78 31.48 -26.43
CA LEU A 947 -50.39 31.35 -26.84
C LEU A 947 -49.96 29.90 -26.69
N PRO A 948 -49.18 29.36 -27.65
CA PRO A 948 -48.52 28.08 -27.44
C PRO A 948 -47.65 28.15 -26.17
N VAL A 949 -47.55 27.02 -25.48
CA VAL A 949 -46.65 26.85 -24.36
C VAL A 949 -45.33 26.34 -24.92
N ASP A 950 -44.22 26.99 -24.56
CA ASP A 950 -42.90 26.59 -25.01
C ASP A 950 -42.50 25.25 -24.37
N GLU A 951 -41.98 24.32 -25.19
CA GLU A 951 -41.57 22.98 -24.70
C GLU A 951 -40.45 23.07 -23.67
N ASP A 952 -39.53 24.04 -23.82
CA ASP A 952 -38.46 24.32 -22.86
C ASP A 952 -39.01 24.73 -21.48
N MET A 953 -40.16 25.42 -21.44
CA MET A 953 -40.81 25.80 -20.19
C MET A 953 -41.36 24.57 -19.45
N LEU A 954 -41.85 23.56 -20.18
CA LEU A 954 -42.35 22.32 -19.58
C LEU A 954 -41.21 21.47 -19.03
N VAL A 955 -40.06 21.42 -19.71
CA VAL A 955 -38.86 20.71 -19.23
C VAL A 955 -38.35 21.32 -17.92
N ASP A 956 -38.35 22.65 -17.80
CA ASP A 956 -37.95 23.33 -16.56
C ASP A 956 -38.94 23.11 -15.39
N LEU A 957 -40.19 22.74 -15.70
CA LEU A 957 -41.24 22.44 -14.73
C LEU A 957 -41.21 20.96 -14.26
N GLU A 958 -40.47 20.09 -14.95
CA GLU A 958 -40.37 18.67 -14.58
C GLU A 958 -39.56 18.47 -13.29
N PRO A 959 -40.06 17.68 -12.32
CA PRO A 959 -39.34 17.41 -11.09
C PRO A 959 -38.24 16.38 -11.36
N ALA A 960 -37.04 16.85 -11.71
CA ALA A 960 -35.87 15.97 -11.86
C ALA A 960 -35.42 15.42 -10.50
N LEU A 961 -35.91 14.23 -10.13
CA LEU A 961 -35.27 13.37 -9.13
C LEU A 961 -34.12 12.64 -9.83
N LEU A 962 -32.89 12.81 -9.33
CA LEU A 962 -31.74 12.07 -9.84
C LEU A 962 -31.99 10.56 -9.65
N HIS A 963 -32.01 9.82 -10.77
CA HIS A 963 -32.31 8.38 -10.96
C HIS A 963 -33.79 8.00 -11.04
N GLU A 964 -34.38 8.15 -12.23
CA GLU A 964 -35.26 7.11 -12.77
C GLU A 964 -34.37 5.94 -13.26
N GLU A 965 -33.87 5.13 -12.32
CA GLU A 965 -33.61 3.73 -12.65
C GLU A 965 -34.97 3.02 -12.52
N ASP A 966 -35.56 2.65 -13.66
CA ASP A 966 -36.64 1.67 -13.84
C ASP A 966 -37.54 1.43 -12.61
N ILE A 967 -38.30 2.45 -12.20
CA ILE A 967 -39.55 2.21 -11.48
C ILE A 967 -40.60 2.07 -12.57
N ASP A 968 -40.91 0.82 -12.90
CA ASP A 968 -42.05 0.43 -13.71
C ASP A 968 -43.32 1.06 -13.11
N MET A 969 -43.65 2.26 -13.58
CA MET A 969 -44.91 2.93 -13.33
C MET A 969 -45.94 2.13 -14.10
N GLY A 970 -46.41 1.04 -13.48
CA GLY A 970 -47.56 0.30 -13.92
C GLY A 970 -48.70 1.29 -14.16
N GLN A 971 -48.96 1.58 -15.44
CA GLN A 971 -50.19 2.21 -15.85
C GLN A 971 -51.32 1.39 -15.23
N ALA A 972 -52.11 2.03 -14.38
CA ALA A 972 -53.31 1.43 -13.83
C ALA A 972 -54.30 1.17 -14.97
N GLU A 973 -54.17 0.02 -15.64
CA GLU A 973 -55.26 -0.55 -16.41
C GLU A 973 -56.30 -1.04 -15.40
N SER A 974 -57.45 -0.36 -15.41
CA SER A 974 -58.63 -0.72 -14.65
C SER A 974 -59.09 -2.14 -15.02
N SER A 975 -58.73 -3.14 -14.21
CA SER A 975 -59.34 -4.46 -14.28
C SER A 975 -60.60 -4.46 -13.40
N ALA A 976 -61.74 -4.74 -14.03
CA ALA A 976 -63.03 -4.82 -13.37
C ALA A 976 -63.03 -5.97 -12.35
N THR A 977 -63.32 -5.65 -11.09
CA THR A 977 -63.62 -6.62 -10.04
C THR A 977 -65.07 -7.09 -10.17
N ASP A 978 -65.29 -8.41 -10.10
CA ASP A 978 -66.65 -8.95 -9.92
C ASP A 978 -67.15 -8.70 -8.49
N ASN A 979 -68.47 -8.72 -8.31
CA ASN A 979 -69.24 -8.20 -7.17
C ASN A 979 -68.95 -8.86 -5.79
N ASP A 980 -67.98 -9.78 -5.72
CA ASP A 980 -67.51 -10.43 -4.49
C ASP A 980 -65.98 -10.27 -4.23
N GLY A 981 -65.25 -9.48 -5.05
CA GLY A 981 -63.92 -8.95 -4.71
C GLY A 981 -62.70 -9.85 -4.87
N TRP A 982 -62.72 -10.87 -5.74
CA TRP A 982 -61.55 -11.70 -6.06
C TRP A 982 -61.12 -11.56 -7.53
N SER A 983 -59.80 -11.56 -7.79
CA SER A 983 -59.21 -11.63 -9.14
C SER A 983 -58.61 -13.00 -9.42
N ASP A 984 -58.82 -13.54 -10.63
CA ASP A 984 -58.29 -14.84 -11.07
C ASP A 984 -56.82 -14.72 -11.54
N LEU A 985 -55.95 -15.59 -11.02
CA LEU A 985 -54.53 -15.68 -11.42
C LEU A 985 -54.37 -16.48 -12.74
N PRO A 986 -53.62 -15.98 -13.74
CA PRO A 986 -53.28 -16.75 -14.93
C PRO A 986 -52.15 -17.75 -14.68
N ALA A 987 -52.22 -18.92 -15.34
CA ALA A 987 -51.21 -19.98 -15.26
C ALA A 987 -49.96 -19.66 -16.13
N PRO A 988 -48.74 -20.07 -15.72
CA PRO A 988 -47.52 -19.70 -16.43
C PRO A 988 -47.33 -20.55 -17.70
N SER A 989 -47.05 -19.90 -18.82
CA SER A 989 -46.71 -20.55 -20.09
C SER A 989 -45.30 -20.16 -20.53
N ASP A 990 -44.43 -21.18 -20.62
CA ASP A 990 -43.10 -21.10 -21.21
C ASP A 990 -43.18 -21.01 -22.75
N SER A 991 -42.75 -19.89 -23.31
CA SER A 991 -42.32 -19.80 -24.72
C SER A 991 -41.37 -18.61 -24.93
N LEU A 992 -40.07 -18.89 -25.06
CA LEU A 992 -39.04 -17.95 -25.52
C LEU A 992 -38.65 -18.26 -26.98
N PRO A 993 -38.41 -17.21 -27.79
CA PRO A 993 -37.23 -17.21 -28.65
C PRO A 993 -36.38 -15.91 -28.52
N ALA A 994 -35.08 -16.17 -28.58
CA ALA A 994 -33.88 -15.33 -28.47
C ALA A 994 -33.85 -13.89 -29.03
N THR A 995 -33.22 -12.98 -28.29
CA THR A 995 -31.91 -12.38 -28.66
C THR A 995 -31.13 -11.99 -27.40
N THR A 996 -29.80 -12.04 -27.49
CA THR A 996 -28.77 -12.33 -26.46
C THR A 996 -28.25 -11.14 -25.65
N ILE A 997 -28.11 -11.31 -24.32
CA ILE A 997 -26.94 -11.08 -23.41
C ILE A 997 -27.37 -11.60 -22.01
N SER A 998 -26.62 -12.52 -21.36
CA SER A 998 -27.01 -13.11 -20.05
C SER A 998 -25.85 -13.22 -19.05
N GLN A 999 -26.11 -12.81 -17.81
CA GLN A 999 -25.34 -13.14 -16.60
C GLN A 999 -26.15 -14.12 -15.74
N ALA A 1000 -25.47 -15.14 -15.19
CA ALA A 1000 -26.05 -16.38 -14.67
C ALA A 1000 -25.90 -16.52 -13.14
N THR A 1001 -26.93 -17.04 -12.47
CA THR A 1001 -26.87 -17.90 -11.25
C THR A 1001 -28.32 -18.26 -10.81
N PRO A 1002 -28.56 -19.31 -9.98
CA PRO A 1002 -28.58 -20.72 -10.35
C PRO A 1002 -29.95 -21.38 -10.08
N GLN A 1003 -30.45 -22.23 -10.98
CA GLN A 1003 -31.43 -23.27 -10.63
C GLN A 1003 -31.01 -24.61 -11.22
N GLN A 1004 -31.05 -25.61 -10.35
CA GLN A 1004 -30.60 -26.99 -10.55
C GLN A 1004 -31.38 -27.68 -11.68
N ALA A 1005 -30.74 -27.81 -12.83
CA ALA A 1005 -31.08 -28.85 -13.80
C ALA A 1005 -30.40 -30.16 -13.36
N LYS A 1006 -31.17 -31.26 -13.29
CA LYS A 1006 -30.62 -32.60 -13.10
C LYS A 1006 -29.79 -32.95 -14.34
N VAL A 1007 -28.48 -32.85 -14.20
CA VAL A 1007 -27.50 -33.33 -15.18
C VAL A 1007 -27.16 -34.77 -14.81
N ASP A 1008 -27.32 -35.69 -15.76
CA ASP A 1008 -26.89 -37.08 -15.61
C ASP A 1008 -25.35 -37.14 -15.63
N LEU A 1009 -24.76 -37.19 -14.44
CA LEU A 1009 -23.32 -37.07 -14.13
C LEU A 1009 -22.43 -38.14 -14.80
N ASP A 1010 -23.03 -39.17 -15.40
CA ASP A 1010 -22.30 -40.26 -16.05
C ASP A 1010 -21.79 -39.86 -17.46
N ASP A 1011 -22.51 -38.98 -18.17
CA ASP A 1011 -22.11 -38.54 -19.52
C ASP A 1011 -21.00 -37.48 -19.47
N GLU A 1012 -20.98 -36.63 -18.45
CA GLU A 1012 -19.88 -35.67 -18.24
C GLU A 1012 -18.60 -36.36 -17.77
N ARG A 1013 -18.71 -37.42 -16.95
CA ARG A 1013 -17.55 -38.25 -16.58
C ARG A 1013 -16.95 -38.97 -17.79
N ALA A 1014 -17.78 -39.51 -18.67
CA ALA A 1014 -17.31 -40.17 -19.89
C ALA A 1014 -16.59 -39.19 -20.84
N GLN A 1015 -17.06 -37.94 -20.91
CA GLN A 1015 -16.41 -36.89 -21.70
C GLN A 1015 -15.10 -36.44 -21.07
N LEU A 1016 -15.06 -36.28 -19.75
CA LEU A 1016 -13.84 -35.89 -19.02
C LEU A 1016 -12.78 -37.00 -19.02
N GLU A 1017 -13.16 -38.28 -18.94
CA GLU A 1017 -12.23 -39.41 -19.10
C GLU A 1017 -11.69 -39.51 -20.53
N ALA A 1018 -12.51 -39.20 -21.53
CA ALA A 1018 -12.07 -39.14 -22.93
C ALA A 1018 -11.11 -37.96 -23.19
N GLU A 1019 -11.35 -36.81 -22.56
CA GLU A 1019 -10.46 -35.65 -22.64
C GLU A 1019 -9.16 -35.88 -21.85
N LEU A 1020 -9.21 -36.52 -20.69
CA LEU A 1020 -8.01 -36.90 -19.94
C LEU A 1020 -7.17 -37.94 -20.67
N ALA A 1021 -7.80 -38.94 -21.30
CA ALA A 1021 -7.09 -39.90 -22.15
C ALA A 1021 -6.44 -39.23 -23.38
N ARG A 1022 -7.06 -38.16 -23.90
CA ARG A 1022 -6.51 -37.34 -24.98
C ARG A 1022 -5.32 -36.49 -24.51
N ILE A 1023 -5.40 -35.92 -23.30
CA ILE A 1023 -4.33 -35.13 -22.69
C ILE A 1023 -3.13 -36.02 -22.30
N ASP A 1024 -3.37 -37.23 -21.78
CA ASP A 1024 -2.31 -38.21 -21.49
C ASP A 1024 -1.62 -38.71 -22.78
N ALA A 1025 -2.37 -38.87 -23.88
CA ALA A 1025 -1.80 -39.16 -25.19
C ALA A 1025 -0.97 -38.00 -25.74
N GLU A 1026 -1.37 -36.75 -25.49
CA GLU A 1026 -0.61 -35.55 -25.87
C GLU A 1026 0.65 -35.35 -25.01
N TRP A 1027 0.66 -35.79 -23.75
CA TRP A 1027 1.84 -35.75 -22.89
C TRP A 1027 2.87 -36.84 -23.23
N GLY A 1028 2.45 -38.02 -23.67
CA GLY A 1028 3.34 -39.08 -24.14
C GLY A 1028 4.15 -38.76 -25.41
N HIS A 1029 3.76 -37.71 -26.15
CA HIS A 1029 4.44 -37.27 -27.38
C HIS A 1029 5.47 -36.15 -27.20
N ARG A 1030 5.76 -35.74 -25.95
CA ARG A 1030 6.63 -34.58 -25.66
C ARG A 1030 8.04 -34.91 -25.16
N ASP A 1031 8.47 -36.17 -25.26
CA ASP A 1031 9.82 -36.64 -24.87
C ASP A 1031 10.85 -36.70 -26.03
N THR A 1032 10.57 -36.12 -27.19
CA THR A 1032 11.56 -36.00 -28.27
C THR A 1032 11.60 -34.57 -28.81
N THR A 1033 12.70 -33.87 -28.56
CA THR A 1033 13.03 -32.58 -29.18
C THR A 1033 13.07 -32.73 -30.71
N PRO A 1034 12.46 -31.78 -31.47
CA PRO A 1034 13.30 -30.88 -32.25
C PRO A 1034 12.73 -29.47 -32.52
N THR A 1035 13.68 -28.55 -32.74
CA THR A 1035 13.71 -27.29 -33.51
C THR A 1035 12.44 -26.61 -34.05
N ALA A 1036 12.44 -25.28 -33.85
CA ALA A 1036 11.53 -24.26 -34.34
C ALA A 1036 11.11 -24.37 -35.82
N THR A 1037 9.80 -24.20 -36.07
CA THR A 1037 9.26 -23.48 -37.22
C THR A 1037 7.90 -22.84 -36.90
N SER A 1038 7.72 -21.68 -37.51
CA SER A 1038 6.64 -20.69 -37.45
C SER A 1038 5.23 -21.20 -37.77
N SER A 1039 4.25 -20.77 -36.97
CA SER A 1039 2.86 -20.57 -37.45
C SER A 1039 2.77 -19.28 -38.28
N PRO A 1040 1.91 -19.22 -39.31
CA PRO A 1040 1.93 -18.16 -40.32
C PRO A 1040 1.42 -16.82 -39.75
N PRO A 1041 2.00 -15.68 -40.18
CA PRO A 1041 1.56 -14.35 -39.74
C PRO A 1041 0.25 -13.95 -40.40
N ASP A 1042 -0.57 -13.26 -39.59
CA ASP A 1042 -1.90 -12.77 -39.92
C ASP A 1042 -1.85 -11.76 -41.08
N ALA A 1043 -2.57 -12.05 -42.17
CA ALA A 1043 -2.51 -11.30 -43.42
C ALA A 1043 -2.96 -9.84 -43.29
N ALA A 1044 -3.72 -9.52 -42.24
CA ALA A 1044 -4.17 -8.17 -41.93
C ALA A 1044 -3.04 -7.27 -41.37
N LEU A 1045 -2.08 -7.85 -40.64
CA LEU A 1045 -0.95 -7.12 -40.05
C LEU A 1045 0.10 -6.78 -41.12
N ALA A 1046 0.37 -7.68 -42.05
CA ALA A 1046 1.30 -7.44 -43.15
C ALA A 1046 0.83 -6.33 -44.11
N ASP A 1047 -0.49 -6.22 -44.35
CA ASP A 1047 -1.06 -5.17 -45.21
C ASP A 1047 -0.98 -3.79 -44.53
N LEU A 1048 -1.10 -3.73 -43.20
CA LEU A 1048 -0.92 -2.50 -42.41
C LEU A 1048 0.55 -2.06 -42.34
N GLU A 1049 1.48 -2.98 -42.13
CA GLU A 1049 2.93 -2.69 -42.13
C GLU A 1049 3.40 -2.17 -43.50
N SER A 1050 2.87 -2.69 -44.60
CA SER A 1050 3.18 -2.22 -45.96
C SER A 1050 2.66 -0.81 -46.26
N ARG A 1051 1.55 -0.41 -45.61
CA ARG A 1051 0.97 0.94 -45.75
C ARG A 1051 1.68 1.97 -44.89
N LEU A 1052 2.22 1.55 -43.75
CA LEU A 1052 3.00 2.39 -42.84
C LEU A 1052 4.46 2.57 -43.28
N SER A 1053 5.03 1.65 -44.09
CA SER A 1053 6.42 1.75 -44.55
C SER A 1053 6.68 2.75 -45.67
N ASN A 1054 5.65 3.41 -46.22
CA ASN A 1054 5.77 4.38 -47.31
C ASN A 1054 5.53 5.85 -46.87
N VAL A 1055 5.57 6.12 -45.57
CA VAL A 1055 5.54 7.48 -45.03
C VAL A 1055 6.95 7.83 -44.57
N ASP A 1056 7.72 8.48 -45.46
CA ASP A 1056 9.04 9.03 -45.13
C ASP A 1056 8.86 10.25 -44.21
N PHE A 1057 9.56 10.26 -43.06
CA PHE A 1057 9.81 11.44 -42.22
C PHE A 1057 11.14 12.09 -42.60
#